data_AF-A0A4C2E4A3-F1
#
_entry.id   AF-A0A4C2E4A3-F1
#
_cell.length_a   1.000
_cell.length_b   1.000
_cell.length_c   1.000
_cell.angle_alpha   90.00
_cell.angle_beta   90.00
_cell.angle_gamma   90.00
#
_symmetry.space_group_name_H-M   'P 1'
#
loop_
_entity.id
_entity.type
_entity.pdbx_description
1 polymer ?
#
loop_
_entity_poly.entity_id
_entity_poly.type
_entity_poly.pdbx_seq_one_letter_code
_entity_poly.pdbx_strand_id
1 'polypeptide(L)'
;MFVYKRDGRKEPVRFDKITARISRLCYGLDANHIDAVKITQRIISGVYEGVTTVELDNLAAETCAYMTTIHPDYATLAARIAVSNLHKQTTKQFSQVISDLYHYVNPANGVHSPMISDEIFNVVMANKDELNSAIVYDRDFQFNYFGFKTLERSYLLRINGLTAERPQHLIMRVSLGIHGDDVRSAIETYNLMSLRYFIHASPTLFNAGTPHPQMASCFLVAMKDDSIEGIYDSLKECAMISKTAGGIGLHIHNIRSTGSYIAGTNGTSNGLIPMVRVFNNTARYVDQGGNKRPGAFALYLEPWHSDVFDFIEIRKNHGKEEVRARDLFPALWIPDLFMKRVEKNEDWTLFSPSEAPGLADVYGEEFEKLYESYEQEGRGRKTIRAQKLWYAILESQTETGTPFMLYKDACNKKSNQKNLGVIKSSNLCCEIVEYSDKDETAVCNLASIALPSCVEVSADGKEQWYSFAKLHEVAKAITRNLNKVIDRNYYPVPEAKRSNMRHRPIALGVNGLADTFMLLRLPFESSEARILNQQIFETIYHGALEQSCELAEIHGTYSSYEGSPISQGFLQFDLWEKKPSDLWDWGPLRQGIKKHGVRNSLLVAPMPTASTSQILGYNECFEPYTSNMYSRRVLSGEFQIVNPYLLKDLVDLGIWDESMKQQIITDNGSIQNIPNIPQEIKNLYKTVWEISQRHIIDMAADRAWFIDQSHSLNIHMRAPTMGKLTSMHFYGWKKGLKTGMYYLRTQAASAAIQFTIDKDVASQAGRNITSLPELVRPKYVPHGVNVAEKDLVPKIDGTSMMPPLYDNKRESSPALSTTSSITNSVASLKLQDTSQPVTPVTSAPKSSLPDRQLDAKESRTGEKNSDGNNGTSDNNNDGNDEKKNQSDKDNEDFDIYSSKVVACAIDNPESCTMCSG
;
A
#
# COMPACT_ATOMS: atom_id res chain seq x y z
N MET A 1 40.68 23.26 1.68
CA MET A 1 39.35 22.69 1.33
C MET A 1 38.58 23.63 0.41
N PHE A 2 38.23 23.16 -0.78
CA PHE A 2 37.43 23.88 -1.77
C PHE A 2 36.29 23.00 -2.30
N VAL A 3 35.28 23.63 -2.90
CA VAL A 3 34.15 22.97 -3.57
C VAL A 3 34.07 23.34 -5.04
N TYR A 4 33.52 22.45 -5.87
CA TYR A 4 33.15 22.77 -7.25
C TYR A 4 31.68 23.19 -7.35
N LYS A 5 31.45 24.36 -7.95
CA LYS A 5 30.12 24.85 -8.33
C LYS A 5 29.53 24.02 -9.47
N ARG A 6 28.22 24.15 -9.68
CA ARG A 6 27.50 23.58 -10.84
C ARG A 6 28.04 24.08 -12.20
N ASP A 7 28.67 25.25 -12.24
CA ASP A 7 29.35 25.80 -13.43
C ASP A 7 30.84 25.45 -13.51
N GLY A 8 31.30 24.46 -12.73
CA GLY A 8 32.70 24.01 -12.67
C GLY A 8 33.65 24.93 -11.89
N ARG A 9 33.21 26.11 -11.44
CA ARG A 9 34.09 27.06 -10.73
C ARG A 9 34.48 26.52 -9.35
N LYS A 10 35.75 26.70 -9.00
CA LYS A 10 36.32 26.36 -7.69
C LYS A 10 36.11 27.52 -6.71
N GLU A 11 35.40 27.28 -5.61
CA GLU A 11 35.26 28.23 -4.48
C GLU A 11 35.81 27.63 -3.17
N PRO A 12 36.38 28.43 -2.26
CA PRO A 12 36.70 27.96 -0.92
C PRO A 12 35.42 27.61 -0.14
N VAL A 13 35.48 26.56 0.67
CA VAL A 13 34.41 26.28 1.65
C VAL A 13 34.30 27.48 2.59
N ARG A 14 33.09 28.04 2.74
CA ARG A 14 32.81 29.11 3.71
C ARG A 14 31.63 28.71 4.56
N PHE A 15 31.85 28.58 5.88
CA PHE A 15 30.84 28.24 6.87
C PHE A 15 29.58 29.11 6.69
N ASP A 16 29.76 30.43 6.71
CA ASP A 16 28.67 31.42 6.63
C ASP A 16 27.81 31.29 5.36
N LYS A 17 28.41 30.89 4.22
CA LYS A 17 27.65 30.67 2.98
C LYS A 17 26.74 29.44 3.05
N ILE A 18 27.14 28.40 3.79
CA ILE A 18 26.34 27.19 4.01
C ILE A 18 25.26 27.51 5.04
N THR A 19 25.62 28.08 6.19
CA THR A 19 24.68 28.50 7.24
C THR A 19 23.59 29.41 6.69
N ALA A 20 23.96 30.50 6.00
CA ALA A 20 23.00 31.44 5.43
C ALA A 20 22.07 30.82 4.37
N ARG A 21 22.49 29.74 3.71
CA ARG A 21 21.61 28.97 2.82
C ARG A 21 20.60 28.14 3.59
N ILE A 22 21.05 27.45 4.64
CA ILE A 22 20.18 26.61 5.48
C ILE A 22 19.17 27.49 6.22
N SER A 23 19.61 28.59 6.84
CA SER A 23 18.72 29.57 7.52
C SER A 23 17.61 30.10 6.62
N ARG A 24 17.87 30.34 5.33
CA ARG A 24 16.84 30.77 4.35
C ARG A 24 15.75 29.73 4.09
N LEU A 25 16.01 28.46 4.38
CA LEU A 25 15.05 27.36 4.24
C LEU A 25 14.34 27.02 5.57
N CYS A 26 14.74 27.64 6.68
CA CYS A 26 14.13 27.45 8.01
C CYS A 26 12.88 28.31 8.27
N TYR A 27 12.29 28.96 7.25
CA TYR A 27 11.12 29.82 7.45
C TYR A 27 9.92 29.04 8.04
N GLY A 28 9.33 29.57 9.11
CA GLY A 28 8.20 28.92 9.80
C GLY A 28 8.52 27.56 10.43
N LEU A 29 9.80 27.25 10.69
CA LEU A 29 10.23 26.13 11.53
C LEU A 29 10.56 26.63 12.93
N ASP A 30 10.53 25.76 13.94
CA ASP A 30 10.85 26.15 15.32
C ASP A 30 12.33 26.57 15.48
N ALA A 31 12.55 27.85 15.74
CA ALA A 31 13.86 28.45 15.94
C ALA A 31 14.58 27.98 17.22
N ASN A 32 13.87 27.39 18.19
CA ASN A 32 14.46 26.85 19.42
C ASN A 32 15.15 25.50 19.16
N HIS A 33 14.58 24.69 18.24
CA HIS A 33 15.04 23.32 17.94
C HIS A 33 15.83 23.21 16.63
N ILE A 34 15.60 24.10 15.66
CA ILE A 34 16.28 24.12 14.35
C ILE A 34 17.42 25.15 14.32
N ASP A 35 18.62 24.69 14.66
CA ASP A 35 19.84 25.52 14.69
C ASP A 35 20.68 25.30 13.42
N ALA A 36 20.61 26.26 12.48
CA ALA A 36 21.38 26.23 11.23
C ALA A 36 22.91 26.20 11.42
N VAL A 37 23.43 26.69 12.55
CA VAL A 37 24.87 26.67 12.87
C VAL A 37 25.29 25.25 13.24
N LYS A 38 24.55 24.57 14.14
CA LYS A 38 24.81 23.17 14.52
C LYS A 38 24.67 22.21 13.32
N ILE A 39 23.67 22.44 12.46
CA ILE A 39 23.52 21.67 11.22
C ILE A 39 24.75 21.85 10.33
N THR A 40 25.20 23.09 10.13
CA THR A 40 26.38 23.39 9.28
C THR A 40 27.67 22.78 9.85
N GLN A 41 27.85 22.76 11.18
CA GLN A 41 28.96 22.07 11.83
C GLN A 41 28.97 20.56 11.50
N ARG A 42 27.82 19.88 11.63
CA ARG A 42 27.69 18.45 11.30
C ARG A 42 27.92 18.15 9.82
N ILE A 43 27.44 19.02 8.93
CA ILE A 43 27.67 18.87 7.48
C ILE A 43 29.17 18.95 7.18
N ILE A 44 29.87 19.96 7.72
CA ILE A 44 31.28 20.21 7.41
C ILE A 44 32.19 19.06 7.86
N SER A 45 31.88 18.33 8.94
CA SER A 45 32.63 17.12 9.30
C SER A 45 32.56 15.99 8.25
N GLY A 46 31.55 15.98 7.37
CA GLY A 46 31.43 15.05 6.25
C GLY A 46 31.98 15.58 4.92
N VAL A 47 32.50 16.82 4.87
CA VAL A 47 32.99 17.43 3.64
C VAL A 47 34.45 17.09 3.38
N TYR A 48 34.75 16.62 2.17
CA TYR A 48 36.11 16.42 1.66
C TYR A 48 36.50 17.49 0.63
N GLU A 49 37.80 17.63 0.37
CA GLU A 49 38.31 18.59 -0.60
C GLU A 49 37.98 18.18 -2.05
N GLY A 50 37.35 19.08 -2.80
CA GLY A 50 36.89 18.81 -4.16
C GLY A 50 35.45 18.31 -4.28
N VAL A 51 34.68 18.25 -3.18
CA VAL A 51 33.24 17.94 -3.25
C VAL A 51 32.49 18.93 -4.15
N THR A 52 31.48 18.46 -4.88
CA THR A 52 30.59 19.33 -5.65
C THR A 52 29.53 19.97 -4.76
N THR A 53 29.01 21.13 -5.20
CA THR A 53 27.86 21.77 -4.54
C THR A 53 26.56 20.97 -4.63
N VAL A 54 26.47 19.93 -5.45
CA VAL A 54 25.32 19.01 -5.51
C VAL A 54 25.44 17.94 -4.43
N GLU A 55 26.61 17.32 -4.27
CA GLU A 55 26.89 16.37 -3.20
C GLU A 55 26.78 17.03 -1.82
N LEU A 56 27.29 18.26 -1.67
CA LEU A 56 27.14 19.05 -0.44
C LEU A 56 25.66 19.29 -0.08
N ASP A 57 24.82 19.57 -1.07
CA ASP A 57 23.38 19.78 -0.88
C ASP A 57 22.65 18.47 -0.52
N ASN A 58 23.08 17.34 -1.08
CA ASN A 58 22.56 16.01 -0.75
C ASN A 58 22.95 15.61 0.68
N LEU A 59 24.23 15.75 1.04
CA LEU A 59 24.74 15.50 2.40
C LEU A 59 24.01 16.38 3.44
N ALA A 60 23.73 17.64 3.09
CA ALA A 60 22.94 18.52 3.93
C ALA A 60 21.50 18.04 4.15
N ALA A 61 20.81 17.60 3.07
CA ALA A 61 19.47 17.03 3.18
C ALA A 61 19.45 15.73 3.98
N GLU A 62 20.43 14.85 3.79
CA GLU A 62 20.57 13.58 4.50
C GLU A 62 20.88 13.78 5.99
N THR A 63 21.77 14.72 6.32
CA THR A 63 22.08 15.09 7.71
C THR A 63 20.84 15.62 8.43
N CYS A 64 20.05 16.48 7.77
CA CYS A 64 18.76 16.92 8.31
C CYS A 64 17.77 15.74 8.43
N ALA A 65 17.69 14.84 7.46
CA ALA A 65 16.78 13.69 7.54
C ALA A 65 17.12 12.76 8.73
N TYR A 66 18.40 12.54 9.03
CA TYR A 66 18.85 11.84 10.25
C TYR A 66 18.44 12.55 11.54
N MET A 67 18.39 13.88 11.53
CA MET A 67 17.99 14.72 12.66
C MET A 67 16.47 14.78 12.89
N THR A 68 15.65 14.12 12.06
CA THR A 68 14.19 13.97 12.30
C THR A 68 13.87 13.37 13.67
N THR A 69 14.74 12.50 14.20
CA THR A 69 14.60 11.93 15.55
C THR A 69 14.81 12.95 16.69
N ILE A 70 15.31 14.15 16.39
CA ILE A 70 15.49 15.24 17.35
C ILE A 70 14.23 16.13 17.37
N HIS A 71 13.73 16.51 16.19
CA HIS A 71 12.55 17.36 16.04
C HIS A 71 11.90 17.15 14.65
N PRO A 72 10.56 17.12 14.51
CA PRO A 72 9.90 16.79 13.23
C PRO A 72 10.23 17.78 12.10
N ASP A 73 10.46 19.07 12.41
CA ASP A 73 10.80 20.09 11.41
C ASP A 73 12.11 19.80 10.64
N TYR A 74 13.00 18.95 11.16
CA TYR A 74 14.18 18.51 10.42
C TYR A 74 13.81 17.73 9.15
N ALA A 75 12.69 16.99 9.14
CA ALA A 75 12.20 16.32 7.93
C ALA A 75 11.71 17.33 6.88
N THR A 76 11.04 18.40 7.31
CA THR A 76 10.63 19.52 6.46
C THR A 76 11.83 20.26 5.88
N LEU A 77 12.85 20.54 6.71
CA LEU A 77 14.09 21.19 6.27
C LEU A 77 14.87 20.31 5.29
N ALA A 78 15.00 19.00 5.55
CA ALA A 78 15.61 18.03 4.66
C ALA A 78 14.95 18.03 3.27
N ALA A 79 13.61 18.01 3.23
CA ALA A 79 12.85 18.10 2.00
C ALA A 79 13.10 19.41 1.26
N ARG A 80 13.06 20.56 1.96
CA ARG A 80 13.32 21.88 1.38
C ARG A 80 14.72 22.00 0.79
N ILE A 81 15.74 21.42 1.43
CA ILE A 81 17.11 21.39 0.91
C ILE A 81 17.16 20.55 -0.38
N ALA A 82 16.56 19.36 -0.39
CA ALA A 82 16.53 18.47 -1.55
C ALA A 82 15.78 19.08 -2.75
N VAL A 83 14.59 19.66 -2.52
CA VAL A 83 13.80 20.36 -3.55
C VAL A 83 14.53 21.60 -4.07
N SER A 84 15.14 22.40 -3.18
CA SER A 84 15.97 23.55 -3.58
C SER A 84 17.22 23.14 -4.37
N ASN A 85 17.76 21.92 -4.13
CA ASN A 85 18.83 21.34 -4.93
C ASN A 85 18.34 20.99 -6.34
N LEU A 86 17.20 20.26 -6.45
CA LEU A 86 16.59 19.90 -7.74
C LEU A 86 16.24 21.15 -8.57
N HIS A 87 15.67 22.18 -7.95
CA HIS A 87 15.32 23.44 -8.62
C HIS A 87 16.52 24.19 -9.22
N LYS A 88 17.74 23.90 -8.77
CA LYS A 88 19.00 24.46 -9.31
C LYS A 88 19.67 23.55 -10.36
N GLN A 89 19.12 22.37 -10.58
CA GLN A 89 19.58 21.39 -11.58
C GLN A 89 18.58 21.24 -12.74
N THR A 90 17.33 21.66 -12.55
CA THR A 90 16.23 21.52 -13.52
C THR A 90 15.82 22.86 -14.12
N THR A 91 15.52 22.86 -15.41
CA THR A 91 14.84 23.97 -16.11
C THR A 91 13.55 24.34 -15.37
N LYS A 92 13.25 25.64 -15.25
CA LYS A 92 12.03 26.10 -14.56
C LYS A 92 10.78 25.93 -15.43
N GLN A 93 10.85 26.35 -16.70
CA GLN A 93 9.69 26.42 -17.58
C GLN A 93 9.23 25.02 -18.04
N PHE A 94 7.94 24.72 -17.87
CA PHE A 94 7.36 23.41 -18.15
C PHE A 94 7.40 23.07 -19.64
N SER A 95 6.98 24.00 -20.51
CA SER A 95 7.01 23.77 -21.96
C SER A 95 8.42 23.47 -22.48
N GLN A 96 9.47 24.07 -21.91
CA GLN A 96 10.85 23.75 -22.28
C GLN A 96 11.22 22.32 -21.88
N VAL A 97 10.90 21.89 -20.66
CA VAL A 97 11.15 20.50 -20.21
C VAL A 97 10.41 19.50 -21.09
N ILE A 98 9.16 19.78 -21.48
CA ILE A 98 8.40 18.96 -22.43
C ILE A 98 9.08 18.92 -23.81
N SER A 99 9.62 20.05 -24.28
CA SER A 99 10.41 20.09 -25.53
C SER A 99 11.69 19.25 -25.44
N ASP A 100 12.42 19.33 -24.34
CA ASP A 100 13.67 18.60 -24.12
C ASP A 100 13.42 17.07 -24.05
N LEU A 101 12.31 16.67 -23.42
CA LEU A 101 11.88 15.26 -23.33
C LEU A 101 11.32 14.72 -24.65
N TYR A 102 10.67 15.57 -25.46
CA TYR A 102 10.14 15.20 -26.78
C TYR A 102 11.25 15.07 -27.82
N HIS A 103 12.19 16.02 -27.90
CA HIS A 103 13.31 16.00 -28.85
C HIS A 103 14.48 15.12 -28.40
N TYR A 104 14.30 14.28 -27.37
CA TYR A 104 15.37 13.43 -26.85
C TYR A 104 15.90 12.44 -27.90
N VAL A 105 17.20 12.51 -28.17
CA VAL A 105 17.94 11.55 -28.98
C VAL A 105 18.81 10.73 -28.04
N ASN A 106 18.70 9.40 -28.11
CA ASN A 106 19.48 8.52 -27.26
C ASN A 106 20.97 8.59 -27.68
N PRO A 107 21.89 9.01 -26.79
CA PRO A 107 23.28 9.27 -27.15
C PRO A 107 24.06 7.99 -27.51
N ALA A 108 23.58 6.81 -27.13
CA ALA A 108 24.27 5.54 -27.40
C ALA A 108 24.03 5.00 -28.82
N ASN A 109 22.93 5.39 -29.48
CA ASN A 109 22.56 4.89 -30.81
C ASN A 109 22.17 5.98 -31.82
N GLY A 110 22.05 7.25 -31.40
CA GLY A 110 21.67 8.37 -32.26
C GLY A 110 20.20 8.39 -32.69
N VAL A 111 19.34 7.56 -32.08
CA VAL A 111 17.93 7.43 -32.47
C VAL A 111 17.05 8.38 -31.64
N HIS A 112 16.22 9.18 -32.33
CA HIS A 112 15.16 9.97 -31.71
C HIS A 112 14.19 9.05 -30.95
N SER A 113 14.08 9.26 -29.64
CA SER A 113 13.41 8.36 -28.70
C SER A 113 12.51 9.18 -27.76
N PRO A 114 11.43 9.80 -28.28
CA PRO A 114 10.63 10.77 -27.51
C PRO A 114 10.06 10.14 -26.24
N MET A 115 10.12 10.89 -25.13
CA MET A 115 9.51 10.49 -23.85
C MET A 115 8.11 11.08 -23.63
N ILE A 116 7.67 11.99 -24.49
CA ILE A 116 6.33 12.60 -24.53
C ILE A 116 5.66 12.22 -25.85
N SER A 117 4.34 12.02 -25.85
CA SER A 117 3.58 11.76 -27.09
C SER A 117 3.42 13.02 -27.95
N ASP A 118 3.34 12.84 -29.28
CA ASP A 118 3.13 13.93 -30.24
C ASP A 118 1.89 14.78 -29.89
N GLU A 119 0.80 14.13 -29.48
CA GLU A 119 -0.44 14.78 -29.06
C GLU A 119 -0.21 15.77 -27.90
N ILE A 120 0.41 15.30 -26.81
CA ILE A 120 0.63 16.14 -25.62
C ILE A 120 1.70 17.20 -25.87
N PHE A 121 2.73 16.90 -26.67
CA PHE A 121 3.68 17.92 -27.12
C PHE A 121 2.96 19.06 -27.86
N ASN A 122 2.08 18.74 -28.81
CA ASN A 122 1.33 19.74 -29.58
C ASN A 122 0.38 20.56 -28.69
N VAL A 123 -0.37 19.92 -27.78
CA VAL A 123 -1.24 20.61 -26.81
C VAL A 123 -0.43 21.56 -25.91
N VAL A 124 0.73 21.11 -25.41
CA VAL A 124 1.61 21.94 -24.57
C VAL A 124 2.16 23.14 -25.34
N MET A 125 2.56 22.96 -26.60
CA MET A 125 3.12 24.05 -27.40
C MET A 125 2.05 25.07 -27.82
N ALA A 126 0.83 24.62 -28.12
CA ALA A 126 -0.30 25.49 -28.43
C ALA A 126 -0.73 26.36 -27.23
N ASN A 127 -0.73 25.78 -26.01
CA ASN A 127 -1.26 26.43 -24.79
C ASN A 127 -0.15 26.83 -23.79
N LYS A 128 1.09 26.99 -24.28
CA LYS A 128 2.30 27.06 -23.44
C LYS A 128 2.24 28.15 -22.37
N ASP A 129 1.69 29.32 -22.66
CA ASP A 129 1.78 30.48 -21.78
C ASP A 129 0.80 30.34 -20.59
N GLU A 130 -0.42 29.84 -20.85
CA GLU A 130 -1.38 29.46 -19.81
C GLU A 130 -0.82 28.32 -18.93
N LEU A 131 -0.38 27.22 -19.54
CA LEU A 131 0.16 26.07 -18.81
C LEU A 131 1.41 26.39 -17.99
N ASN A 132 2.33 27.22 -18.51
CA ASN A 132 3.53 27.65 -17.77
C ASN A 132 3.19 28.54 -16.57
N SER A 133 2.14 29.37 -16.67
CA SER A 133 1.73 30.32 -15.63
C SER A 133 0.84 29.71 -14.56
N ALA A 134 0.07 28.67 -14.89
CA ALA A 134 -0.74 27.91 -13.94
C ALA A 134 0.09 27.14 -12.90
N ILE A 135 1.37 26.85 -13.17
CA ILE A 135 2.21 26.03 -12.30
C ILE A 135 2.79 26.82 -11.11
N VAL A 136 2.49 26.34 -9.91
CA VAL A 136 2.98 26.91 -8.64
C VAL A 136 4.13 26.06 -8.10
N TYR A 137 5.37 26.44 -8.42
CA TYR A 137 6.58 25.70 -8.00
C TYR A 137 6.79 25.62 -6.49
N ASP A 138 6.18 26.51 -5.70
CA ASP A 138 6.26 26.44 -4.23
C ASP A 138 5.55 25.20 -3.66
N ARG A 139 4.64 24.58 -4.43
CA ARG A 139 4.01 23.30 -4.06
C ARG A 139 5.00 22.14 -4.02
N ASP A 140 6.16 22.23 -4.69
CA ASP A 140 7.23 21.22 -4.55
C ASP A 140 7.76 21.13 -3.11
N PHE A 141 7.65 22.20 -2.31
CA PHE A 141 8.08 22.21 -0.90
C PHE A 141 7.06 21.59 0.07
N GLN A 142 5.92 21.08 -0.41
CA GLN A 142 4.93 20.37 0.41
C GLN A 142 5.26 18.88 0.59
N PHE A 143 6.12 18.31 -0.24
CA PHE A 143 6.57 16.93 -0.10
C PHE A 143 7.51 16.80 1.09
N ASN A 144 7.40 15.71 1.86
CA ASN A 144 8.43 15.35 2.85
C ASN A 144 9.65 14.73 2.14
N TYR A 145 10.76 14.57 2.88
CA TYR A 145 12.03 14.10 2.30
C TYR A 145 11.91 12.73 1.62
N PHE A 146 11.19 11.78 2.24
CA PHE A 146 11.06 10.42 1.73
C PHE A 146 10.13 10.36 0.52
N GLY A 147 9.00 11.08 0.53
CA GLY A 147 8.10 11.20 -0.62
C GLY A 147 8.76 11.84 -1.82
N PHE A 148 9.53 12.92 -1.60
CA PHE A 148 10.38 13.52 -2.63
C PHE A 148 11.42 12.55 -3.18
N LYS A 149 12.11 11.78 -2.33
CA LYS A 149 13.09 10.78 -2.78
C LYS A 149 12.45 9.61 -3.53
N THR A 150 11.22 9.22 -3.20
CA THR A 150 10.44 8.25 -3.98
C THR A 150 10.11 8.80 -5.38
N LEU A 151 9.68 10.07 -5.48
CA LEU A 151 9.47 10.73 -6.78
C LEU A 151 10.75 10.80 -7.61
N GLU A 152 11.83 11.31 -7.03
CA GLU A 152 13.15 11.45 -7.68
C GLU A 152 13.69 10.12 -8.18
N ARG A 153 13.52 9.03 -7.41
CA ARG A 153 14.02 7.70 -7.77
C ARG A 153 13.32 7.12 -9.00
N SER A 154 11.99 7.21 -9.08
CA SER A 154 11.21 6.37 -10.01
C SER A 154 10.22 7.11 -10.91
N TYR A 155 9.75 8.31 -10.55
CA TYR A 155 8.59 8.95 -11.20
C TYR A 155 8.94 10.15 -12.08
N LEU A 156 9.97 10.93 -11.71
CA LEU A 156 10.41 12.07 -12.49
C LEU A 156 11.20 11.60 -13.72
N LEU A 157 10.78 11.99 -14.92
CA LEU A 157 11.48 11.64 -16.16
C LEU A 157 12.91 12.22 -16.18
N ARG A 158 13.81 11.49 -16.84
CA ARG A 158 15.26 11.73 -16.82
C ARG A 158 15.84 11.79 -18.23
N ILE A 159 16.75 12.73 -18.46
CA ILE A 159 17.56 12.83 -19.68
C ILE A 159 18.99 12.42 -19.31
N ASN A 160 19.55 11.43 -20.00
CA ASN A 160 20.92 10.93 -19.76
C ASN A 160 21.22 10.56 -18.28
N GLY A 161 20.21 10.03 -17.59
CA GLY A 161 20.29 9.66 -16.16
C GLY A 161 20.07 10.81 -15.17
N LEU A 162 20.06 12.07 -15.62
CA LEU A 162 19.79 13.26 -14.82
C LEU A 162 18.29 13.58 -14.81
N THR A 163 17.75 13.98 -13.65
CA THR A 163 16.34 14.36 -13.49
C THR A 163 16.02 15.62 -14.31
N ALA A 164 15.04 15.52 -15.21
CA ALA A 164 14.57 16.63 -16.04
C ALA A 164 13.30 17.29 -15.46
N GLU A 165 12.34 16.47 -15.00
CA GLU A 165 11.09 16.95 -14.43
C GLU A 165 11.22 17.41 -12.97
N ARG A 166 10.49 18.47 -12.61
CA ARG A 166 10.10 18.76 -11.23
C ARG A 166 8.80 18.03 -10.88
N PRO A 167 8.45 17.84 -9.59
CA PRO A 167 7.16 17.27 -9.21
C PRO A 167 5.96 18.02 -9.83
N GLN A 168 6.00 19.35 -9.92
CA GLN A 168 4.96 20.08 -10.66
C GLN A 168 4.87 19.75 -12.16
N HIS A 169 6.00 19.46 -12.82
CA HIS A 169 6.01 19.09 -14.25
C HIS A 169 5.39 17.72 -14.46
N LEU A 170 5.73 16.74 -13.59
CA LEU A 170 5.08 15.44 -13.53
C LEU A 170 3.55 15.58 -13.39
N ILE A 171 3.08 16.38 -12.43
CA ILE A 171 1.63 16.53 -12.18
C ILE A 171 0.92 17.20 -13.37
N MET A 172 1.52 18.24 -13.98
CA MET A 172 0.94 18.88 -15.16
C MET A 172 0.92 17.94 -16.38
N ARG A 173 2.01 17.18 -16.61
CA ARG A 173 2.06 16.13 -17.65
C ARG A 173 0.98 15.08 -17.44
N VAL A 174 0.78 14.59 -16.21
CA VAL A 174 -0.27 13.62 -15.89
C VAL A 174 -1.65 14.20 -16.17
N SER A 175 -1.89 15.45 -15.75
CA SER A 175 -3.16 16.14 -15.95
C SER A 175 -3.49 16.27 -17.45
N LEU A 176 -2.54 16.74 -18.26
CA LEU A 176 -2.69 16.81 -19.72
C LEU A 176 -2.81 15.42 -20.36
N GLY A 177 -2.07 14.41 -19.88
CA GLY A 177 -2.17 13.04 -20.35
C GLY A 177 -3.57 12.41 -20.16
N ILE A 178 -4.32 12.88 -19.16
CA ILE A 178 -5.71 12.47 -18.87
C ILE A 178 -6.73 13.33 -19.63
N HIS A 179 -6.52 14.64 -19.71
CA HIS A 179 -7.52 15.57 -20.23
C HIS A 179 -7.37 15.92 -21.71
N GLY A 180 -6.20 15.69 -22.30
CA GLY A 180 -5.91 16.04 -23.69
C GLY A 180 -5.88 17.56 -23.89
N ASP A 181 -6.65 18.03 -24.85
CA ASP A 181 -6.85 19.44 -25.22
C ASP A 181 -7.81 20.20 -24.28
N ASP A 182 -8.50 19.52 -23.36
CA ASP A 182 -9.29 20.13 -22.28
C ASP A 182 -8.37 20.72 -21.19
N VAL A 183 -7.72 21.84 -21.54
CA VAL A 183 -6.79 22.59 -20.67
C VAL A 183 -7.45 23.03 -19.36
N ARG A 184 -8.75 23.35 -19.37
CA ARG A 184 -9.47 23.76 -18.16
C ARG A 184 -9.54 22.64 -17.14
N SER A 185 -9.98 21.44 -17.52
CA SER A 185 -9.99 20.29 -16.62
C SER A 185 -8.59 19.78 -16.28
N ALA A 186 -7.61 19.97 -17.18
CA ALA A 186 -6.20 19.72 -16.88
C ALA A 186 -5.68 20.62 -15.75
N ILE A 187 -5.99 21.92 -15.78
CA ILE A 187 -5.59 22.87 -14.73
C ILE A 187 -6.33 22.60 -13.40
N GLU A 188 -7.61 22.23 -13.45
CA GLU A 188 -8.37 21.78 -12.27
C GLU A 188 -7.71 20.55 -11.61
N THR A 189 -7.44 19.50 -12.39
CA THR A 189 -6.77 18.28 -11.93
C THR A 189 -5.36 18.55 -11.41
N TYR A 190 -4.59 19.41 -12.11
CA TYR A 190 -3.28 19.85 -11.66
C TYR A 190 -3.36 20.51 -10.28
N ASN A 191 -4.33 21.40 -10.06
CA ASN A 191 -4.49 22.08 -8.78
C ASN A 191 -4.85 21.10 -7.65
N LEU A 192 -5.83 20.21 -7.86
CA LEU A 192 -6.24 19.23 -6.85
C LEU A 192 -5.09 18.26 -6.50
N MET A 193 -4.36 17.75 -7.50
CA MET A 193 -3.22 16.84 -7.27
C MET A 193 -2.02 17.55 -6.62
N SER A 194 -1.66 18.76 -7.06
CA SER A 194 -0.51 19.50 -6.51
C SER A 194 -0.78 20.13 -5.14
N LEU A 195 -2.04 20.31 -4.76
CA LEU A 195 -2.47 20.60 -3.38
C LEU A 195 -2.66 19.32 -2.53
N ARG A 196 -2.37 18.14 -3.09
CA ARG A 196 -2.43 16.83 -2.42
C ARG A 196 -3.83 16.41 -1.95
N TYR A 197 -4.90 16.82 -2.62
CA TYR A 197 -6.25 16.29 -2.37
C TYR A 197 -6.40 14.82 -2.79
N PHE A 198 -5.75 14.44 -3.89
CA PHE A 198 -5.71 13.07 -4.36
C PHE A 198 -4.46 12.81 -5.21
N ILE A 199 -4.23 11.53 -5.52
CA ILE A 199 -3.16 11.10 -6.43
C ILE A 199 -3.63 9.89 -7.26
N HIS A 200 -3.30 9.88 -8.55
CA HIS A 200 -3.51 8.72 -9.41
C HIS A 200 -2.50 7.61 -9.10
N ALA A 201 -2.83 6.36 -9.44
CA ALA A 201 -1.94 5.22 -9.24
C ALA A 201 -0.65 5.31 -10.07
N SER A 202 0.38 4.56 -9.64
CA SER A 202 1.73 4.65 -10.20
C SER A 202 1.82 4.51 -11.74
N PRO A 203 1.10 3.60 -12.41
CA PRO A 203 1.15 3.51 -13.88
C PRO A 203 0.67 4.78 -14.58
N THR A 204 -0.40 5.41 -14.09
CA THR A 204 -0.83 6.73 -14.58
C THR A 204 0.25 7.80 -14.37
N LEU A 205 0.90 7.84 -13.20
CA LEU A 205 1.99 8.80 -12.94
C LEU A 205 3.20 8.58 -13.87
N PHE A 206 3.57 7.32 -14.13
CA PHE A 206 4.67 6.98 -15.03
C PHE A 206 4.36 7.30 -16.49
N ASN A 207 3.16 6.95 -16.98
CA ASN A 207 2.90 6.79 -18.40
C ASN A 207 1.90 7.80 -18.98
N ALA A 208 1.16 8.57 -18.17
CA ALA A 208 0.29 9.61 -18.71
C ALA A 208 1.13 10.66 -19.48
N GLY A 209 0.71 10.91 -20.73
CA GLY A 209 1.38 11.81 -21.67
C GLY A 209 2.64 11.27 -22.36
N THR A 210 3.02 10.02 -22.15
CA THR A 210 4.13 9.37 -22.88
C THR A 210 3.60 8.67 -24.16
N PRO A 211 4.46 8.22 -25.10
CA PRO A 211 4.02 7.64 -26.38
C PRO A 211 3.11 6.39 -26.29
N HIS A 212 3.22 5.61 -25.22
CA HIS A 212 2.39 4.43 -24.97
C HIS A 212 1.79 4.50 -23.56
N PRO A 213 0.70 5.28 -23.37
CA PRO A 213 0.17 5.60 -22.05
C PRO A 213 -0.65 4.44 -21.47
N GLN A 214 0.02 3.38 -21.03
CA GLN A 214 -0.59 2.33 -20.23
C GLN A 214 -0.75 2.87 -18.79
N MET A 215 -1.98 3.17 -18.40
CA MET A 215 -2.33 3.86 -17.15
C MET A 215 -3.10 2.94 -16.17
N ALA A 216 -3.71 1.86 -16.67
CA ALA A 216 -4.38 0.86 -15.84
C ALA A 216 -3.40 0.10 -14.92
N SER A 217 -3.85 -0.31 -13.74
CA SER A 217 -2.95 -0.86 -12.71
C SER A 217 -3.05 -2.36 -12.50
N CYS A 218 -4.22 -2.94 -12.70
CA CYS A 218 -4.49 -4.35 -12.47
C CYS A 218 -5.37 -4.92 -13.59
N PHE A 219 -5.16 -6.20 -13.87
CA PHE A 219 -5.89 -6.97 -14.87
C PHE A 219 -6.42 -8.26 -14.25
N LEU A 220 -7.65 -8.66 -14.58
CA LEU A 220 -8.23 -9.95 -14.19
C LEU A 220 -8.36 -10.81 -15.43
N VAL A 221 -7.52 -11.83 -15.53
CA VAL A 221 -7.39 -12.70 -16.71
C VAL A 221 -8.10 -14.03 -16.42
N ALA A 222 -8.86 -14.50 -17.40
CA ALA A 222 -9.35 -15.88 -17.38
C ALA A 222 -8.31 -16.84 -17.95
N MET A 223 -8.17 -18.00 -17.33
CA MET A 223 -7.60 -19.15 -18.02
C MET A 223 -8.55 -19.55 -19.16
N LYS A 224 -8.14 -19.34 -20.42
CA LYS A 224 -9.06 -19.35 -21.58
C LYS A 224 -9.73 -20.71 -21.81
N ASP A 225 -9.00 -21.81 -21.63
CA ASP A 225 -9.47 -23.18 -21.83
C ASP A 225 -8.58 -24.21 -21.11
N ASP A 226 -9.11 -25.41 -20.84
CA ASP A 226 -8.40 -26.56 -20.27
C ASP A 226 -7.65 -27.35 -21.37
N SER A 227 -6.79 -26.63 -22.08
CA SER A 227 -5.98 -27.14 -23.19
C SER A 227 -4.61 -26.45 -23.22
N ILE A 228 -3.62 -27.07 -23.88
CA ILE A 228 -2.28 -26.48 -24.02
C ILE A 228 -2.34 -25.14 -24.79
N GLU A 229 -3.22 -25.02 -25.78
CA GLU A 229 -3.44 -23.77 -26.51
C GLU A 229 -3.99 -22.67 -25.59
N GLY A 230 -5.08 -22.95 -24.86
CA GLY A 230 -5.66 -22.00 -23.89
C GLY A 230 -4.68 -21.57 -22.81
N ILE A 231 -3.91 -22.51 -22.25
CA ILE A 231 -2.89 -22.24 -21.22
C ILE A 231 -1.78 -21.32 -21.76
N TYR A 232 -1.27 -21.58 -22.98
CA TYR A 232 -0.18 -20.79 -23.54
C TYR A 232 -0.64 -19.43 -24.08
N ASP A 233 -1.88 -19.29 -24.54
CA ASP A 233 -2.45 -17.98 -24.86
C ASP A 233 -2.70 -17.14 -23.60
N SER A 234 -3.24 -17.71 -22.52
CA SER A 234 -3.32 -17.02 -21.22
C SER A 234 -1.94 -16.65 -20.68
N LEU A 235 -0.92 -17.49 -20.87
CA LEU A 235 0.47 -17.18 -20.49
C LEU A 235 1.05 -16.00 -21.29
N LYS A 236 0.80 -15.97 -22.60
CA LYS A 236 1.19 -14.89 -23.51
C LYS A 236 0.48 -13.58 -23.17
N GLU A 237 -0.81 -13.63 -22.86
CA GLU A 237 -1.60 -12.50 -22.36
C GLU A 237 -1.00 -11.93 -21.06
N CYS A 238 -0.73 -12.78 -20.06
CA CYS A 238 -0.05 -12.39 -18.83
C CYS A 238 1.34 -11.78 -19.08
N ALA A 239 2.13 -12.32 -20.01
CA ALA A 239 3.44 -11.78 -20.37
C ALA A 239 3.32 -10.39 -21.02
N MET A 240 2.34 -10.18 -21.91
CA MET A 240 2.10 -8.89 -22.57
C MET A 240 1.62 -7.82 -21.58
N ILE A 241 0.77 -8.18 -20.62
CA ILE A 241 0.32 -7.30 -19.53
C ILE A 241 1.49 -6.95 -18.59
N SER A 242 2.27 -7.94 -18.15
CA SER A 242 3.41 -7.72 -17.23
C SER A 242 4.49 -6.85 -17.86
N LYS A 243 4.75 -7.00 -19.17
CA LYS A 243 5.68 -6.14 -19.92
C LYS A 243 5.36 -4.64 -19.76
N THR A 244 4.09 -4.30 -19.62
CA THR A 244 3.59 -2.93 -19.41
C THR A 244 3.34 -2.56 -17.94
N ALA A 245 3.93 -3.30 -16.99
CA ALA A 245 3.85 -3.08 -15.55
C ALA A 245 2.48 -3.27 -14.86
N GLY A 246 1.56 -3.99 -15.53
CA GLY A 246 0.28 -4.41 -14.94
C GLY A 246 0.42 -5.56 -13.95
N GLY A 247 -0.25 -5.47 -12.80
CA GLY A 247 -0.44 -6.62 -11.90
C GLY A 247 -1.59 -7.50 -12.37
N ILE A 248 -1.52 -8.81 -12.15
CA ILE A 248 -2.51 -9.77 -12.68
C ILE A 248 -3.17 -10.55 -11.53
N GLY A 249 -4.49 -10.70 -11.59
CA GLY A 249 -5.20 -11.83 -10.99
C GLY A 249 -5.60 -12.82 -12.10
N LEU A 250 -5.34 -14.11 -11.91
CA LEU A 250 -5.64 -15.16 -12.89
C LEU A 250 -6.40 -16.30 -12.22
N HIS A 251 -7.64 -16.58 -12.64
CA HIS A 251 -8.37 -17.75 -12.16
C HIS A 251 -8.02 -19.00 -12.97
N ILE A 252 -7.79 -20.12 -12.27
CA ILE A 252 -7.35 -21.39 -12.87
C ILE A 252 -8.28 -22.58 -12.53
N HIS A 253 -9.49 -22.30 -12.04
CA HIS A 253 -10.50 -23.28 -11.58
C HIS A 253 -10.86 -24.36 -12.60
N ASN A 254 -10.73 -24.04 -13.89
CA ASN A 254 -11.12 -24.88 -15.02
C ASN A 254 -10.04 -25.88 -15.45
N ILE A 255 -8.78 -25.75 -15.01
CA ILE A 255 -7.71 -26.67 -15.40
C ILE A 255 -7.84 -28.01 -14.66
N ARG A 256 -7.80 -29.12 -15.41
CA ARG A 256 -7.95 -30.47 -14.85
C ARG A 256 -6.85 -30.84 -13.85
N SER A 257 -7.24 -31.48 -12.76
CA SER A 257 -6.33 -31.84 -11.67
C SER A 257 -5.40 -33.01 -11.98
N THR A 258 -4.43 -33.25 -11.10
CA THR A 258 -3.47 -34.36 -11.19
C THR A 258 -4.18 -35.71 -11.37
N GLY A 259 -3.71 -36.52 -12.33
CA GLY A 259 -4.29 -37.80 -12.67
C GLY A 259 -5.58 -37.74 -13.49
N SER A 260 -5.99 -36.57 -14.01
CA SER A 260 -7.14 -36.45 -14.91
C SER A 260 -6.81 -36.97 -16.30
N TYR A 261 -7.77 -37.59 -17.00
CA TYR A 261 -7.55 -38.15 -18.33
C TYR A 261 -7.24 -37.07 -19.38
N ILE A 262 -6.35 -37.39 -20.33
CA ILE A 262 -6.09 -36.55 -21.51
C ILE A 262 -6.51 -37.30 -22.77
N ALA A 263 -7.67 -36.94 -23.29
CA ALA A 263 -8.12 -37.35 -24.62
C ALA A 263 -7.11 -36.88 -25.68
N GLY A 264 -6.73 -37.78 -26.60
CA GLY A 264 -5.73 -37.53 -27.65
C GLY A 264 -4.38 -38.17 -27.35
N THR A 265 -3.76 -37.89 -26.20
CA THR A 265 -2.47 -38.52 -25.82
C THR A 265 -2.63 -39.84 -25.06
N ASN A 266 -3.84 -40.16 -24.59
CA ASN A 266 -4.14 -41.32 -23.75
C ASN A 266 -3.30 -41.39 -22.46
N GLY A 267 -2.86 -40.22 -21.97
CA GLY A 267 -2.09 -40.05 -20.75
C GLY A 267 -2.91 -39.44 -19.60
N THR A 268 -2.23 -39.18 -18.49
CA THR A 268 -2.78 -38.49 -17.32
C THR A 268 -2.18 -37.08 -17.18
N SER A 269 -2.98 -36.16 -16.66
CA SER A 269 -2.54 -34.80 -16.33
C SER A 269 -1.60 -34.78 -15.13
N ASN A 270 -0.60 -33.91 -15.19
CA ASN A 270 0.30 -33.61 -14.06
C ASN A 270 -0.26 -32.51 -13.13
N GLY A 271 -1.50 -32.07 -13.36
CA GLY A 271 -2.22 -31.10 -12.51
C GLY A 271 -1.74 -29.66 -12.62
N LEU A 272 -2.16 -28.84 -11.67
CA LEU A 272 -1.88 -27.39 -11.66
C LEU A 272 -0.40 -27.07 -11.49
N ILE A 273 0.32 -27.79 -10.62
CA ILE A 273 1.62 -27.33 -10.10
C ILE A 273 2.70 -27.15 -11.20
N PRO A 274 2.86 -28.04 -12.20
CA PRO A 274 3.78 -27.80 -13.31
C PRO A 274 3.40 -26.57 -14.15
N MET A 275 2.09 -26.34 -14.39
CA MET A 275 1.61 -25.14 -15.09
C MET A 275 1.92 -23.88 -14.28
N VAL A 276 1.63 -23.88 -12.97
CA VAL A 276 1.92 -22.77 -12.05
C VAL A 276 3.40 -22.39 -12.09
N ARG A 277 4.32 -23.36 -12.22
CA ARG A 277 5.76 -23.10 -12.38
C ARG A 277 6.14 -22.45 -13.71
N VAL A 278 5.41 -22.72 -14.80
CA VAL A 278 5.59 -21.99 -16.06
C VAL A 278 5.21 -20.52 -15.89
N PHE A 279 4.05 -20.23 -15.28
CA PHE A 279 3.66 -18.86 -14.94
C PHE A 279 4.67 -18.17 -14.00
N ASN A 280 5.24 -18.88 -13.02
CA ASN A 280 6.25 -18.34 -12.11
C ASN A 280 7.51 -17.91 -12.89
N ASN A 281 8.01 -18.78 -13.77
CA ASN A 281 9.19 -18.48 -14.57
C ASN A 281 8.94 -17.32 -15.54
N THR A 282 7.72 -17.20 -16.09
CA THR A 282 7.32 -16.05 -16.90
C THR A 282 7.24 -14.76 -16.10
N ALA A 283 6.70 -14.77 -14.88
CA ALA A 283 6.69 -13.60 -13.99
C ALA A 283 8.11 -13.09 -13.67
N ARG A 284 9.06 -14.01 -13.45
CA ARG A 284 10.49 -13.70 -13.26
C ARG A 284 11.18 -13.19 -14.52
N TYR A 285 10.81 -13.72 -15.69
CA TYR A 285 11.44 -13.35 -16.97
C TYR A 285 10.98 -11.96 -17.43
N VAL A 286 9.69 -11.63 -17.26
CA VAL A 286 9.10 -10.35 -17.65
C VAL A 286 9.10 -9.37 -16.46
N ASP A 287 10.29 -9.13 -15.91
CA ASP A 287 10.53 -8.07 -14.90
C ASP A 287 10.43 -6.69 -15.56
N GLN A 288 9.69 -5.77 -14.94
CA GLN A 288 8.96 -4.72 -15.64
C GLN A 288 9.89 -3.54 -15.98
N GLY A 289 10.41 -3.55 -17.21
CA GLY A 289 11.14 -2.41 -17.80
C GLY A 289 12.46 -2.07 -17.11
N GLY A 290 13.22 -3.08 -16.66
CA GLY A 290 14.50 -2.90 -15.99
C GLY A 290 14.39 -2.73 -14.47
N ASN A 291 13.70 -3.67 -13.81
CA ASN A 291 13.50 -3.74 -12.37
C ASN A 291 12.81 -2.50 -11.76
N LYS A 292 11.98 -1.78 -12.52
CA LYS A 292 11.15 -0.70 -11.95
C LYS A 292 10.12 -1.25 -10.95
N ARG A 293 9.61 -2.47 -11.21
CA ARG A 293 8.67 -3.23 -10.38
C ARG A 293 8.71 -4.70 -10.82
N PRO A 294 8.86 -5.69 -9.92
CA PRO A 294 8.82 -7.10 -10.31
C PRO A 294 7.47 -7.53 -10.87
N GLY A 295 7.46 -8.46 -11.82
CA GLY A 295 6.24 -9.13 -12.28
C GLY A 295 5.58 -9.92 -11.14
N ALA A 296 4.28 -9.73 -10.93
CA ALA A 296 3.55 -10.31 -9.80
C ALA A 296 2.13 -10.72 -10.22
N PHE A 297 1.82 -12.02 -10.14
CA PHE A 297 0.50 -12.56 -10.43
C PHE A 297 -0.08 -13.23 -9.18
N ALA A 298 -1.34 -12.91 -8.86
CA ALA A 298 -2.15 -13.70 -7.95
C ALA A 298 -2.90 -14.77 -8.74
N LEU A 299 -2.83 -16.02 -8.29
CA LEU A 299 -3.58 -17.14 -8.86
C LEU A 299 -4.78 -17.42 -7.96
N TYR A 300 -5.96 -17.60 -8.56
CA TYR A 300 -7.20 -17.87 -7.84
C TYR A 300 -7.64 -19.31 -8.07
N LEU A 301 -7.91 -20.03 -6.98
CA LEU A 301 -8.43 -21.40 -6.98
C LEU A 301 -9.62 -21.56 -6.01
N GLU A 302 -10.67 -22.27 -6.41
CA GLU A 302 -11.75 -22.65 -5.50
C GLU A 302 -11.38 -23.89 -4.66
N PRO A 303 -11.77 -23.96 -3.36
CA PRO A 303 -11.27 -24.98 -2.43
C PRO A 303 -11.77 -26.41 -2.68
N TRP A 304 -12.66 -26.64 -3.66
CA TRP A 304 -13.08 -27.97 -4.10
C TRP A 304 -12.13 -28.60 -5.13
N HIS A 305 -11.16 -27.86 -5.67
CA HIS A 305 -10.24 -28.41 -6.67
C HIS A 305 -9.29 -29.45 -6.06
N SER A 306 -9.06 -30.58 -6.75
CA SER A 306 -8.28 -31.69 -6.18
C SER A 306 -6.82 -31.37 -5.89
N ASP A 307 -6.21 -30.41 -6.60
CA ASP A 307 -4.82 -29.99 -6.37
C ASP A 307 -4.70 -28.88 -5.30
N VAL A 308 -5.79 -28.55 -4.57
CA VAL A 308 -5.83 -27.43 -3.61
C VAL A 308 -4.75 -27.50 -2.53
N PHE A 309 -4.41 -28.69 -2.02
CA PHE A 309 -3.38 -28.84 -0.98
C PHE A 309 -1.99 -28.42 -1.46
N ASP A 310 -1.58 -28.85 -2.66
CA ASP A 310 -0.29 -28.44 -3.21
C ASP A 310 -0.32 -26.95 -3.61
N PHE A 311 -1.47 -26.46 -4.10
CA PHE A 311 -1.66 -25.07 -4.50
C PHE A 311 -1.47 -24.08 -3.35
N ILE A 312 -2.04 -24.34 -2.17
CA ILE A 312 -1.88 -23.44 -1.01
C ILE A 312 -0.45 -23.44 -0.45
N GLU A 313 0.38 -24.45 -0.78
CA GLU A 313 1.76 -24.56 -0.32
C GLU A 313 2.82 -23.95 -1.25
N ILE A 314 2.47 -23.46 -2.45
CA ILE A 314 3.45 -23.06 -3.47
C ILE A 314 4.46 -21.99 -3.01
N ARG A 315 4.14 -21.22 -1.96
CA ARG A 315 5.02 -20.20 -1.35
C ARG A 315 5.82 -20.68 -0.14
N LYS A 316 5.60 -21.90 0.38
CA LYS A 316 6.34 -22.41 1.55
C LYS A 316 7.85 -22.41 1.26
N ASN A 317 8.65 -22.02 2.25
CA ASN A 317 10.10 -21.96 2.09
C ASN A 317 10.74 -23.34 2.10
N HIS A 318 10.15 -24.29 2.83
CA HIS A 318 10.58 -25.70 2.88
C HIS A 318 9.79 -26.60 1.92
N GLY A 319 10.23 -27.85 1.78
CA GLY A 319 9.69 -28.84 0.86
C GLY A 319 10.49 -28.96 -0.44
N LYS A 320 9.91 -29.64 -1.43
CA LYS A 320 10.55 -29.93 -2.74
C LYS A 320 10.43 -28.72 -3.68
N GLU A 321 11.53 -28.28 -4.28
CA GLU A 321 11.55 -27.13 -5.20
C GLU A 321 10.70 -27.35 -6.47
N GLU A 322 10.49 -28.60 -6.86
CA GLU A 322 9.69 -28.96 -8.03
C GLU A 322 8.21 -28.60 -7.89
N VAL A 323 7.75 -28.31 -6.68
CA VAL A 323 6.36 -27.92 -6.32
C VAL A 323 6.26 -26.55 -5.65
N ARG A 324 7.23 -25.65 -5.90
CA ARG A 324 7.23 -24.27 -5.39
C ARG A 324 7.20 -23.23 -6.51
N ALA A 325 6.53 -22.12 -6.24
CA ALA A 325 6.35 -20.96 -7.11
C ALA A 325 6.29 -19.68 -6.25
N ARG A 326 7.44 -19.26 -5.72
CA ARG A 326 7.56 -18.20 -4.71
C ARG A 326 7.42 -16.77 -5.25
N ASP A 327 7.34 -16.60 -6.58
CA ASP A 327 7.11 -15.32 -7.23
C ASP A 327 5.62 -15.08 -7.55
N LEU A 328 4.78 -16.10 -7.31
CA LEU A 328 3.32 -16.05 -7.47
C LEU A 328 2.59 -16.03 -6.11
N PHE A 329 1.37 -15.52 -6.09
CA PHE A 329 0.56 -15.36 -4.87
C PHE A 329 -0.69 -16.25 -4.92
N PRO A 330 -0.84 -17.27 -4.08
CA PRO A 330 -2.05 -18.08 -4.06
C PRO A 330 -3.19 -17.32 -3.38
N ALA A 331 -4.38 -17.40 -3.96
CA ALA A 331 -5.62 -16.84 -3.44
C ALA A 331 -6.74 -17.86 -3.53
N LEU A 332 -7.57 -17.95 -2.47
CA LEU A 332 -8.73 -18.83 -2.45
C LEU A 332 -10.00 -18.06 -2.79
N TRP A 333 -10.78 -18.64 -3.70
CA TRP A 333 -12.09 -18.14 -4.11
C TRP A 333 -13.16 -19.04 -3.47
N ILE A 334 -13.63 -18.66 -2.28
CA ILE A 334 -14.28 -19.55 -1.32
C ILE A 334 -15.81 -19.46 -1.44
N PRO A 335 -16.52 -20.56 -1.76
CA PRO A 335 -17.99 -20.61 -1.66
C PRO A 335 -18.44 -20.69 -0.19
N ASP A 336 -19.62 -20.16 0.12
CA ASP A 336 -20.25 -20.20 1.44
C ASP A 336 -20.38 -21.65 1.94
N LEU A 337 -20.58 -22.61 1.04
CA LEU A 337 -20.66 -24.05 1.38
C LEU A 337 -19.41 -24.57 2.08
N PHE A 338 -18.21 -24.16 1.64
CA PHE A 338 -16.98 -24.62 2.30
C PHE A 338 -16.93 -24.13 3.75
N MET A 339 -17.25 -22.86 3.98
CA MET A 339 -17.30 -22.28 5.33
C MET A 339 -18.36 -22.96 6.21
N LYS A 340 -19.56 -23.22 5.66
CA LYS A 340 -20.63 -23.99 6.33
C LYS A 340 -20.15 -25.41 6.72
N ARG A 341 -19.51 -26.13 5.80
CA ARG A 341 -19.02 -27.51 6.01
C ARG A 341 -17.89 -27.54 7.06
N VAL A 342 -16.99 -26.55 7.06
CA VAL A 342 -15.93 -26.39 8.09
C VAL A 342 -16.53 -26.12 9.48
N GLU A 343 -17.50 -25.20 9.59
CA GLU A 343 -18.16 -24.84 10.86
C GLU A 343 -18.88 -26.04 11.50
N LYS A 344 -19.57 -26.85 10.69
CA LYS A 344 -20.32 -28.02 11.16
C LYS A 344 -19.49 -29.31 11.27
N ASN A 345 -18.20 -29.26 10.94
CA ASN A 345 -17.32 -30.44 10.84
C ASN A 345 -17.85 -31.52 9.87
N GLU A 346 -18.48 -31.09 8.78
CA GLU A 346 -19.00 -31.95 7.72
C GLU A 346 -17.87 -32.34 6.73
N ASP A 347 -18.17 -33.32 5.87
CA ASP A 347 -17.23 -33.75 4.83
C ASP A 347 -17.21 -32.77 3.63
N TRP A 348 -16.07 -32.71 2.95
CA TRP A 348 -15.80 -31.89 1.78
C TRP A 348 -15.19 -32.77 0.69
N THR A 349 -15.80 -32.74 -0.47
CA THR A 349 -15.39 -33.52 -1.64
C THR A 349 -14.57 -32.67 -2.60
N LEU A 350 -13.45 -33.24 -3.05
CA LEU A 350 -12.55 -32.67 -4.03
C LEU A 350 -12.82 -33.26 -5.42
N PHE A 351 -12.88 -32.40 -6.43
CA PHE A 351 -13.20 -32.75 -7.81
C PHE A 351 -12.10 -32.32 -8.78
N SER A 352 -12.07 -32.94 -9.96
CA SER A 352 -11.45 -32.32 -11.14
C SER A 352 -12.52 -31.56 -11.92
N PRO A 353 -12.25 -30.35 -12.44
CA PRO A 353 -13.22 -29.62 -13.26
C PRO A 353 -13.60 -30.37 -14.55
N SER A 354 -12.78 -31.32 -15.02
CA SER A 354 -13.12 -32.19 -16.15
C SER A 354 -14.19 -33.25 -15.82
N GLU A 355 -14.47 -33.50 -14.55
CA GLU A 355 -15.44 -34.49 -14.04
C GLU A 355 -16.67 -33.80 -13.44
N ALA A 356 -16.45 -32.65 -12.79
CA ALA A 356 -17.46 -31.76 -12.22
C ALA A 356 -17.41 -30.36 -12.90
N PRO A 357 -17.76 -30.27 -14.20
CA PRO A 357 -17.74 -29.00 -14.92
C PRO A 357 -18.80 -28.01 -14.39
N GLY A 358 -18.63 -26.73 -14.68
CA GLY A 358 -19.61 -25.68 -14.35
C GLY A 358 -19.62 -25.22 -12.88
N LEU A 359 -18.94 -25.90 -11.94
CA LEU A 359 -18.83 -25.43 -10.54
C LEU A 359 -18.26 -24.01 -10.41
N ALA A 360 -17.34 -23.62 -11.30
CA ALA A 360 -16.79 -22.25 -11.36
C ALA A 360 -17.73 -21.23 -12.02
N ASP A 361 -18.80 -21.68 -12.67
CA ASP A 361 -19.76 -20.88 -13.45
C ASP A 361 -21.10 -20.67 -12.73
N VAL A 362 -21.23 -21.15 -11.49
CA VAL A 362 -22.40 -20.97 -10.61
C VAL A 362 -21.96 -20.51 -9.21
N TYR A 363 -22.86 -19.90 -8.43
CA TYR A 363 -22.58 -19.42 -7.07
C TYR A 363 -23.82 -19.55 -6.15
N GLY A 364 -23.62 -19.40 -4.84
CA GLY A 364 -24.69 -19.49 -3.83
C GLY A 364 -25.47 -20.82 -3.88
N GLU A 365 -26.79 -20.74 -3.83
CA GLU A 365 -27.64 -21.95 -3.83
C GLU A 365 -27.52 -22.82 -5.08
N GLU A 366 -27.19 -22.23 -6.23
CA GLU A 366 -27.01 -22.98 -7.48
C GLU A 366 -25.71 -23.79 -7.43
N PHE A 367 -24.65 -23.20 -6.88
CA PHE A 367 -23.42 -23.92 -6.55
C PHE A 367 -23.66 -25.03 -5.54
N GLU A 368 -24.38 -24.75 -4.45
CA GLU A 368 -24.69 -25.76 -3.42
C GLU A 368 -25.42 -26.97 -4.02
N LYS A 369 -26.47 -26.75 -4.82
CA LYS A 369 -27.22 -27.82 -5.49
C LYS A 369 -26.37 -28.62 -6.48
N LEU A 370 -25.57 -27.95 -7.33
CA LEU A 370 -24.72 -28.62 -8.32
C LEU A 370 -23.61 -29.44 -7.65
N TYR A 371 -22.94 -28.86 -6.66
CA TYR A 371 -21.89 -29.52 -5.89
C TYR A 371 -22.43 -30.78 -5.20
N GLU A 372 -23.56 -30.69 -4.51
CA GLU A 372 -24.17 -31.82 -3.80
C GLU A 372 -24.69 -32.91 -4.76
N SER A 373 -25.16 -32.55 -5.96
CA SER A 373 -25.47 -33.56 -6.98
C SER A 373 -24.23 -34.35 -7.43
N TYR A 374 -23.07 -33.69 -7.56
CA TYR A 374 -21.82 -34.37 -7.93
C TYR A 374 -21.24 -35.21 -6.79
N GLU A 375 -21.50 -34.87 -5.52
CA GLU A 375 -21.25 -35.76 -4.38
C GLU A 375 -22.14 -37.01 -4.46
N GLN A 376 -23.44 -36.87 -4.71
CA GLN A 376 -24.39 -37.99 -4.82
C GLN A 376 -24.12 -38.91 -6.02
N GLU A 377 -23.69 -38.35 -7.15
CA GLU A 377 -23.30 -39.11 -8.35
C GLU A 377 -21.93 -39.80 -8.21
N GLY A 378 -21.21 -39.58 -7.10
CA GLY A 378 -19.90 -40.21 -6.87
C GLY A 378 -18.78 -39.68 -7.77
N ARG A 379 -18.90 -38.46 -8.30
CA ARG A 379 -17.88 -37.85 -9.18
C ARG A 379 -16.64 -37.33 -8.44
N GLY A 380 -16.65 -37.37 -7.12
CA GLY A 380 -15.56 -36.90 -6.27
C GLY A 380 -14.31 -37.75 -6.42
N ARG A 381 -13.15 -37.12 -6.63
CA ARG A 381 -11.85 -37.81 -6.60
C ARG A 381 -11.45 -38.20 -5.19
N LYS A 382 -11.84 -37.41 -4.20
CA LYS A 382 -11.47 -37.61 -2.80
C LYS A 382 -12.38 -36.83 -1.86
N THR A 383 -13.02 -37.51 -0.92
CA THR A 383 -13.73 -36.87 0.19
C THR A 383 -12.82 -36.81 1.43
N ILE A 384 -12.85 -35.68 2.14
CA ILE A 384 -12.06 -35.39 3.34
C ILE A 384 -12.96 -34.68 4.36
N ARG A 385 -12.55 -34.58 5.63
CA ARG A 385 -13.17 -33.60 6.53
C ARG A 385 -12.86 -32.18 6.08
N ALA A 386 -13.86 -31.30 6.02
CA ALA A 386 -13.67 -29.91 5.59
C ALA A 386 -12.60 -29.18 6.44
N GLN A 387 -12.60 -29.44 7.75
CA GLN A 387 -11.62 -28.90 8.69
C GLN A 387 -10.17 -29.31 8.37
N LYS A 388 -9.93 -30.46 7.71
CA LYS A 388 -8.57 -30.87 7.31
C LYS A 388 -7.95 -29.91 6.29
N LEU A 389 -8.74 -29.44 5.33
CA LEU A 389 -8.30 -28.42 4.39
C LEU A 389 -8.17 -27.06 5.10
N TRP A 390 -9.09 -26.73 5.99
CA TRP A 390 -9.02 -25.52 6.81
C TRP A 390 -7.69 -25.39 7.57
N TYR A 391 -7.25 -26.44 8.27
CA TYR A 391 -5.98 -26.44 8.98
C TYR A 391 -4.77 -26.18 8.07
N ALA A 392 -4.72 -26.81 6.89
CA ALA A 392 -3.64 -26.58 5.92
C ALA A 392 -3.63 -25.15 5.37
N ILE A 393 -4.80 -24.51 5.21
CA ILE A 393 -4.92 -23.10 4.84
C ILE A 393 -4.31 -22.20 5.93
N LEU A 394 -4.68 -22.41 7.19
CA LEU A 394 -4.17 -21.61 8.31
C LEU A 394 -2.67 -21.81 8.57
N GLU A 395 -2.17 -23.02 8.37
CA GLU A 395 -0.74 -23.35 8.43
C GLU A 395 0.05 -22.58 7.38
N SER A 396 -0.37 -22.62 6.11
CA SER A 396 0.28 -21.87 5.04
C SER A 396 0.22 -20.35 5.29
N GLN A 397 -0.91 -19.84 5.80
CA GLN A 397 -1.04 -18.43 6.17
C GLN A 397 -0.08 -18.03 7.29
N THR A 398 0.10 -18.89 8.29
CA THR A 398 1.01 -18.66 9.41
C THR A 398 2.48 -18.62 8.95
N GLU A 399 2.87 -19.48 8.00
CA GLU A 399 4.22 -19.53 7.44
C GLU A 399 4.51 -18.45 6.39
N THR A 400 3.54 -18.11 5.53
CA THR A 400 3.78 -17.35 4.28
C THR A 400 3.00 -16.03 4.18
N GLY A 401 2.02 -15.81 5.06
CA GLY A 401 1.05 -14.72 4.96
C GLY A 401 -0.08 -14.96 3.95
N THR A 402 -0.11 -16.11 3.29
CA THR A 402 -1.01 -16.48 2.16
C THR A 402 -1.46 -17.95 2.29
N PRO A 403 -2.54 -18.44 1.64
CA PRO A 403 -3.33 -17.79 0.59
C PRO A 403 -4.18 -16.62 1.07
N PHE A 404 -4.47 -15.71 0.14
CA PHE A 404 -5.50 -14.68 0.32
C PHE A 404 -6.90 -15.31 0.44
N MET A 405 -7.82 -14.66 1.14
CA MET A 405 -9.16 -15.19 1.43
C MET A 405 -10.25 -14.29 0.88
N LEU A 406 -10.96 -14.77 -0.15
CA LEU A 406 -12.07 -14.04 -0.76
C LEU A 406 -13.31 -14.94 -0.85
N TYR A 407 -14.48 -14.38 -0.57
CA TYR A 407 -15.74 -15.10 -0.50
C TYR A 407 -16.52 -14.94 -1.81
N LYS A 408 -16.46 -15.97 -2.67
CA LYS A 408 -17.07 -16.05 -4.01
C LYS A 408 -18.50 -15.56 -4.03
N ASP A 409 -19.29 -16.00 -3.05
CA ASP A 409 -20.71 -15.73 -2.99
C ASP A 409 -21.00 -14.29 -2.56
N ALA A 410 -20.26 -13.75 -1.59
CA ALA A 410 -20.37 -12.34 -1.20
C ALA A 410 -19.96 -11.40 -2.35
N CYS A 411 -18.96 -11.79 -3.14
CA CYS A 411 -18.54 -11.08 -4.35
C CYS A 411 -19.64 -11.07 -5.42
N ASN A 412 -20.18 -12.24 -5.79
CA ASN A 412 -21.16 -12.38 -6.86
C ASN A 412 -22.57 -11.86 -6.49
N LYS A 413 -23.03 -12.12 -5.25
CA LYS A 413 -24.34 -11.65 -4.77
C LYS A 413 -24.43 -10.11 -4.82
N LYS A 414 -23.32 -9.42 -4.51
CA LYS A 414 -23.21 -7.98 -4.24
C LYS A 414 -22.28 -7.23 -5.20
N SER A 415 -22.26 -7.63 -6.48
CA SER A 415 -21.59 -6.88 -7.55
C SER A 415 -22.62 -6.30 -8.50
N ASN A 416 -22.42 -5.06 -8.94
CA ASN A 416 -23.22 -4.44 -9.99
C ASN A 416 -22.98 -5.07 -11.38
N GLN A 417 -21.92 -5.87 -11.54
CA GLN A 417 -21.63 -6.63 -12.75
C GLN A 417 -22.26 -8.04 -12.76
N LYS A 418 -23.10 -8.41 -11.79
CA LYS A 418 -23.72 -9.75 -11.72
C LYS A 418 -24.63 -10.12 -12.91
N ASN A 419 -24.97 -9.16 -13.76
CA ASN A 419 -25.70 -9.38 -15.02
C ASN A 419 -24.81 -9.88 -16.17
N LEU A 420 -23.48 -9.84 -16.03
CA LEU A 420 -22.53 -10.32 -17.03
C LEU A 420 -22.30 -11.83 -16.97
N GLY A 421 -22.49 -12.42 -15.79
CA GLY A 421 -22.18 -13.82 -15.48
C GLY A 421 -21.50 -13.93 -14.13
N VAL A 422 -20.88 -15.09 -13.87
CA VAL A 422 -20.19 -15.35 -12.59
C VAL A 422 -18.77 -14.83 -12.62
N ILE A 423 -18.45 -13.97 -11.65
CA ILE A 423 -17.12 -13.46 -11.34
C ILE A 423 -16.31 -14.57 -10.67
N LYS A 424 -15.13 -14.84 -11.22
CA LYS A 424 -14.29 -16.01 -10.88
C LYS A 424 -13.03 -15.67 -10.06
N SER A 425 -12.68 -14.41 -9.90
CA SER A 425 -11.49 -13.98 -9.14
C SER A 425 -11.56 -12.52 -8.73
N SER A 426 -10.52 -12.10 -8.01
CA SER A 426 -10.15 -10.70 -7.84
C SER A 426 -8.78 -10.44 -8.50
N ASN A 427 -8.18 -9.26 -8.29
CA ASN A 427 -6.86 -8.89 -8.80
C ASN A 427 -5.72 -9.31 -7.84
N LEU A 428 -4.48 -8.88 -8.17
CA LEU A 428 -3.28 -9.06 -7.35
C LEU A 428 -3.42 -8.60 -5.88
N CYS A 429 -4.25 -7.59 -5.60
CA CYS A 429 -4.35 -6.94 -4.28
C CYS A 429 -5.71 -7.15 -3.58
N CYS A 430 -6.59 -8.01 -4.12
CA CYS A 430 -7.88 -8.40 -3.54
C CYS A 430 -8.93 -7.27 -3.36
N GLU A 431 -8.78 -6.11 -4.01
CA GLU A 431 -9.78 -5.03 -3.98
C GLU A 431 -10.72 -5.01 -5.19
N ILE A 432 -10.31 -5.56 -6.34
CA ILE A 432 -11.07 -5.47 -7.60
C ILE A 432 -11.91 -6.71 -7.82
N VAL A 433 -13.21 -6.56 -8.08
CA VAL A 433 -14.16 -7.66 -8.23
C VAL A 433 -14.95 -7.42 -9.51
N GLU A 434 -14.30 -7.72 -10.63
CA GLU A 434 -14.79 -7.47 -11.99
C GLU A 434 -14.93 -8.80 -12.76
N TYR A 435 -15.87 -8.85 -13.71
CA TYR A 435 -16.09 -10.01 -14.57
C TYR A 435 -14.94 -10.22 -15.56
N SER A 436 -14.56 -11.49 -15.75
CA SER A 436 -13.58 -11.91 -16.75
C SER A 436 -13.97 -13.25 -17.38
N ASP A 437 -13.72 -13.40 -18.67
CA ASP A 437 -13.85 -14.65 -19.41
C ASP A 437 -12.73 -14.78 -20.46
N LYS A 438 -12.83 -15.78 -21.36
CA LYS A 438 -11.82 -16.04 -22.40
C LYS A 438 -11.62 -14.87 -23.39
N ASP A 439 -12.61 -14.00 -23.51
CA ASP A 439 -12.79 -12.93 -24.49
C ASP A 439 -12.67 -11.52 -23.86
N GLU A 440 -12.82 -11.42 -22.54
CA GLU A 440 -12.80 -10.20 -21.74
C GLU A 440 -11.89 -10.35 -20.51
N THR A 441 -10.75 -9.63 -20.54
CA THR A 441 -9.87 -9.46 -19.38
C THR A 441 -10.23 -8.16 -18.69
N ALA A 442 -10.60 -8.19 -17.40
CA ALA A 442 -11.03 -6.99 -16.69
C ALA A 442 -9.84 -6.04 -16.42
N VAL A 443 -10.12 -4.74 -16.25
CA VAL A 443 -9.08 -3.69 -16.24
C VAL A 443 -9.41 -2.59 -15.24
N CYS A 444 -8.56 -2.45 -14.24
CA CYS A 444 -8.76 -1.49 -13.17
C CYS A 444 -7.96 -0.18 -13.35
N ASN A 445 -8.69 0.93 -13.22
CA ASN A 445 -8.21 2.31 -13.32
C ASN A 445 -8.29 2.97 -11.92
N LEU A 446 -7.14 3.30 -11.32
CA LEU A 446 -7.01 3.59 -9.88
C LEU A 446 -6.61 5.04 -9.56
N ALA A 447 -7.26 5.64 -8.55
CA ALA A 447 -6.77 6.84 -7.87
C ALA A 447 -7.20 6.85 -6.39
N SER A 448 -6.40 7.46 -5.52
CA SER A 448 -6.67 7.51 -4.07
C SER A 448 -6.80 8.92 -3.55
N ILE A 449 -7.88 9.19 -2.82
CA ILE A 449 -8.11 10.43 -2.09
C ILE A 449 -7.22 10.47 -0.85
N ALA A 450 -6.57 11.61 -0.60
CA ALA A 450 -5.80 11.83 0.61
C ALA A 450 -6.74 12.37 1.71
N LEU A 451 -7.25 11.49 2.55
CA LEU A 451 -8.25 11.84 3.57
C LEU A 451 -7.84 13.01 4.49
N PRO A 452 -6.55 13.18 4.88
CA PRO A 452 -6.12 14.31 5.71
C PRO A 452 -6.30 15.69 5.06
N SER A 453 -6.41 15.76 3.72
CA SER A 453 -6.62 17.03 3.00
C SER A 453 -8.01 17.64 3.19
N CYS A 454 -8.96 16.86 3.72
CA CYS A 454 -10.33 17.27 4.00
C CYS A 454 -10.57 17.59 5.48
N VAL A 455 -9.51 17.64 6.31
CA VAL A 455 -9.59 18.16 7.68
C VAL A 455 -9.50 19.68 7.65
N GLU A 456 -10.51 20.35 8.18
CA GLU A 456 -10.59 21.81 8.31
C GLU A 456 -10.48 22.22 9.78
N VAL A 457 -9.93 23.42 10.02
CA VAL A 457 -9.68 23.97 11.36
C VAL A 457 -10.28 25.37 11.44
N SER A 458 -10.90 25.71 12.56
CA SER A 458 -11.50 27.03 12.80
C SER A 458 -10.45 28.14 12.70
N ALA A 459 -10.89 29.35 12.34
CA ALA A 459 -10.00 30.51 12.21
C ALA A 459 -9.27 30.89 13.52
N ASP A 460 -9.80 30.49 14.68
CA ASP A 460 -9.19 30.69 15.99
C ASP A 460 -8.37 29.47 16.50
N GLY A 461 -8.28 28.40 15.70
CA GLY A 461 -7.49 27.20 15.99
C GLY A 461 -8.04 26.29 17.09
N LYS A 462 -9.27 26.51 17.57
CA LYS A 462 -9.86 25.77 18.70
C LYS A 462 -10.71 24.57 18.31
N GLU A 463 -11.27 24.57 17.12
CA GLU A 463 -12.16 23.51 16.62
C GLU A 463 -11.64 22.97 15.28
N GLN A 464 -11.93 21.70 15.00
CA GLN A 464 -11.64 21.08 13.71
C GLN A 464 -12.75 20.11 13.32
N TRP A 465 -12.99 19.95 12.02
CA TRP A 465 -14.03 19.08 11.49
C TRP A 465 -13.56 18.40 10.20
N TYR A 466 -14.39 17.50 9.70
CA TYR A 466 -14.15 16.80 8.45
C TYR A 466 -15.08 17.34 7.35
N SER A 467 -14.51 17.78 6.24
CA SER A 467 -15.20 18.47 5.16
C SER A 467 -15.76 17.49 4.13
N PHE A 468 -16.96 16.96 4.40
CA PHE A 468 -17.64 16.03 3.48
C PHE A 468 -17.96 16.67 2.12
N ALA A 469 -18.27 17.98 2.09
CA ALA A 469 -18.46 18.71 0.83
C ALA A 469 -17.18 18.71 -0.04
N LYS A 470 -16.01 18.93 0.58
CA LYS A 470 -14.73 18.90 -0.16
C LYS A 470 -14.37 17.47 -0.60
N LEU A 471 -14.62 16.47 0.24
CA LEU A 471 -14.44 15.06 -0.11
C LEU A 471 -15.30 14.67 -1.32
N HIS A 472 -16.56 15.13 -1.35
CA HIS A 472 -17.50 14.90 -2.45
C HIS A 472 -17.03 15.54 -3.77
N GLU A 473 -16.62 16.83 -3.74
CA GLU A 473 -16.03 17.54 -4.89
C GLU A 473 -14.83 16.77 -5.48
N VAL A 474 -13.93 16.31 -4.62
CA VAL A 474 -12.74 15.53 -5.01
C VAL A 474 -13.13 14.17 -5.59
N ALA A 475 -14.12 13.47 -5.01
CA ALA A 475 -14.63 12.22 -5.56
C ALA A 475 -15.21 12.40 -6.97
N LYS A 476 -15.98 13.47 -7.22
CA LYS A 476 -16.48 13.82 -8.56
C LYS A 476 -15.33 14.07 -9.54
N ALA A 477 -14.34 14.89 -9.17
CA ALA A 477 -13.18 15.15 -10.01
C ALA A 477 -12.41 13.86 -10.39
N ILE A 478 -12.19 12.96 -9.44
CA ILE A 478 -11.51 11.68 -9.70
C ILE A 478 -12.34 10.78 -10.63
N THR A 479 -13.65 10.67 -10.42
CA THR A 479 -14.53 9.86 -11.28
C THR A 479 -14.46 10.31 -12.74
N ARG A 480 -14.50 11.63 -12.97
CA ARG A 480 -14.33 12.22 -14.31
C ARG A 480 -12.95 11.89 -14.91
N ASN A 481 -11.90 11.99 -14.11
CA ASN A 481 -10.53 11.68 -14.54
C ASN A 481 -10.35 10.20 -14.91
N LEU A 482 -10.80 9.29 -14.05
CA LEU A 482 -10.69 7.85 -14.29
C LEU A 482 -11.56 7.41 -15.48
N ASN A 483 -12.73 8.02 -15.70
CA ASN A 483 -13.51 7.77 -16.92
C ASN A 483 -12.78 8.23 -18.19
N LYS A 484 -12.05 9.37 -18.18
CA LYS A 484 -11.20 9.77 -19.32
C LYS A 484 -9.97 8.85 -19.51
N VAL A 485 -9.40 8.31 -18.42
CA VAL A 485 -8.31 7.32 -18.48
C VAL A 485 -8.71 6.09 -19.29
N ILE A 486 -9.95 5.60 -19.17
CA ILE A 486 -10.45 4.44 -19.94
C ILE A 486 -10.28 4.65 -21.45
N ASP A 487 -10.67 5.81 -21.97
CA ASP A 487 -10.62 6.08 -23.42
C ASP A 487 -9.19 6.36 -23.93
N ARG A 488 -8.33 6.92 -23.07
CA ARG A 488 -6.94 7.31 -23.41
C ARG A 488 -5.89 6.24 -23.09
N ASN A 489 -6.25 5.17 -22.39
CA ASN A 489 -5.33 4.10 -22.00
C ASN A 489 -4.83 3.29 -23.21
N TYR A 490 -3.53 3.03 -23.27
CA TYR A 490 -2.95 2.02 -24.15
C TYR A 490 -3.18 0.61 -23.57
N TYR A 491 -3.94 -0.22 -24.28
CA TYR A 491 -4.24 -1.59 -23.84
C TYR A 491 -3.21 -2.58 -24.39
N PRO A 492 -2.56 -3.41 -23.55
CA PRO A 492 -1.55 -4.36 -24.01
C PRO A 492 -2.13 -5.56 -24.79
N VAL A 493 -3.42 -5.85 -24.60
CA VAL A 493 -4.16 -6.96 -25.23
C VAL A 493 -5.59 -6.52 -25.60
N PRO A 494 -6.19 -7.05 -26.67
CA PRO A 494 -7.51 -6.61 -27.14
C PRO A 494 -8.68 -6.98 -26.21
N GLU A 495 -8.59 -8.08 -25.48
CA GLU A 495 -9.56 -8.53 -24.46
C GLU A 495 -9.73 -7.48 -23.36
N ALA A 496 -8.62 -6.89 -22.92
CA ALA A 496 -8.59 -5.79 -21.95
C ALA A 496 -9.29 -4.53 -22.47
N LYS A 497 -9.10 -4.18 -23.75
CA LYS A 497 -9.81 -3.06 -24.38
C LYS A 497 -11.30 -3.34 -24.49
N ARG A 498 -11.68 -4.58 -24.84
CA ARG A 498 -13.09 -5.00 -24.97
C ARG A 498 -13.84 -4.83 -23.65
N SER A 499 -13.33 -5.44 -22.58
CA SER A 499 -13.93 -5.36 -21.24
C SER A 499 -14.05 -3.92 -20.75
N ASN A 500 -12.95 -3.14 -20.76
CA ASN A 500 -12.95 -1.80 -20.18
C ASN A 500 -13.84 -0.83 -20.97
N MET A 501 -13.96 -0.97 -22.31
CA MET A 501 -14.88 -0.13 -23.09
C MET A 501 -16.35 -0.53 -22.90
N ARG A 502 -16.65 -1.82 -22.68
CA ARG A 502 -18.02 -2.35 -22.50
C ARG A 502 -18.61 -2.03 -21.13
N HIS A 503 -17.79 -2.10 -20.07
CA HIS A 503 -18.22 -1.98 -18.67
C HIS A 503 -17.75 -0.71 -17.97
N ARG A 504 -16.65 -0.12 -18.44
CA ARG A 504 -16.05 1.12 -17.92
C ARG A 504 -15.86 1.16 -16.39
N PRO A 505 -15.35 0.11 -15.73
CA PRO A 505 -15.11 0.15 -14.29
C PRO A 505 -13.98 1.14 -13.93
N ILE A 506 -14.13 1.77 -12.78
CA ILE A 506 -13.10 2.58 -12.13
C ILE A 506 -13.01 2.19 -10.66
N ALA A 507 -11.94 2.63 -10.00
CA ALA A 507 -11.73 2.35 -8.58
C ALA A 507 -11.12 3.57 -7.87
N LEU A 508 -11.99 4.28 -7.15
CA LEU A 508 -11.64 5.26 -6.14
C LEU A 508 -11.24 4.53 -4.85
N GLY A 509 -10.07 4.86 -4.34
CA GLY A 509 -9.57 4.43 -3.04
C GLY A 509 -9.23 5.61 -2.13
N VAL A 510 -8.57 5.32 -1.01
CA VAL A 510 -8.17 6.31 -0.01
C VAL A 510 -6.70 6.13 0.39
N ASN A 511 -6.13 7.12 1.06
CA ASN A 511 -4.92 7.01 1.88
C ASN A 511 -5.01 7.95 3.08
N GLY A 512 -4.21 7.68 4.12
CA GLY A 512 -4.14 8.51 5.31
C GLY A 512 -5.36 8.47 6.24
N LEU A 513 -6.07 7.33 6.35
CA LEU A 513 -7.18 7.21 7.32
C LEU A 513 -6.67 7.35 8.77
N ALA A 514 -5.57 6.67 9.11
CA ALA A 514 -4.97 6.80 10.44
C ALA A 514 -4.46 8.22 10.71
N ASP A 515 -3.84 8.88 9.73
CA ASP A 515 -3.43 10.29 9.79
C ASP A 515 -4.62 11.21 10.07
N THR A 516 -5.76 10.98 9.40
CA THR A 516 -7.01 11.73 9.61
C THR A 516 -7.52 11.57 11.03
N PHE A 517 -7.55 10.34 11.55
CA PHE A 517 -7.94 10.08 12.93
C PHE A 517 -6.97 10.71 13.95
N MET A 518 -5.66 10.65 13.72
CA MET A 518 -4.64 11.26 14.58
C MET A 518 -4.73 12.80 14.58
N LEU A 519 -5.00 13.43 13.44
CA LEU A 519 -5.27 14.86 13.32
C LEU A 519 -6.51 15.25 14.13
N LEU A 520 -7.63 14.54 13.91
CA LEU A 520 -8.92 14.77 14.58
C LEU A 520 -8.97 14.29 16.04
N ARG A 521 -7.86 13.79 16.61
CA ARG A 521 -7.76 13.28 18.00
C ARG A 521 -8.67 12.08 18.29
N LEU A 522 -8.98 11.27 17.28
CA LEU A 522 -9.83 10.09 17.39
C LEU A 522 -8.97 8.81 17.51
N PRO A 523 -9.00 8.08 18.63
CA PRO A 523 -8.45 6.72 18.70
C PRO A 523 -9.09 5.83 17.62
N PHE A 524 -8.30 4.97 16.97
CA PHE A 524 -8.80 4.13 15.88
C PHE A 524 -9.98 3.24 16.31
N GLU A 525 -10.02 2.83 17.58
CA GLU A 525 -11.07 2.01 18.17
C GLU A 525 -12.29 2.79 18.70
N SER A 526 -12.33 4.13 18.53
CA SER A 526 -13.42 4.97 19.06
C SER A 526 -14.70 4.86 18.23
N SER A 527 -15.85 5.14 18.85
CA SER A 527 -17.14 5.15 18.14
C SER A 527 -17.20 6.25 17.08
N GLU A 528 -16.56 7.39 17.35
CA GLU A 528 -16.43 8.53 16.46
C GLU A 528 -15.57 8.20 15.23
N ALA A 529 -14.45 7.50 15.39
CA ALA A 529 -13.63 7.01 14.28
C ALA A 529 -14.40 6.02 13.40
N ARG A 530 -15.21 5.15 14.02
CA ARG A 530 -16.09 4.19 13.32
C ARG A 530 -17.18 4.90 12.50
N ILE A 531 -17.87 5.89 13.09
CA ILE A 531 -18.87 6.70 12.40
C ILE A 531 -18.23 7.50 11.26
N LEU A 532 -17.09 8.15 11.49
CA LEU A 532 -16.38 8.92 10.47
C LEU A 532 -15.90 8.02 9.31
N ASN A 533 -15.41 6.81 9.59
CA ASN A 533 -15.12 5.80 8.55
C ASN A 533 -16.36 5.53 7.68
N GLN A 534 -17.53 5.31 8.27
CA GLN A 534 -18.76 5.09 7.49
C GLN A 534 -19.12 6.32 6.64
N GLN A 535 -19.10 7.53 7.23
CA GLN A 535 -19.46 8.78 6.56
C GLN A 535 -18.50 9.15 5.41
N ILE A 536 -17.20 8.87 5.55
CA ILE A 536 -16.20 9.06 4.48
C ILE A 536 -16.55 8.20 3.27
N PHE A 537 -16.77 6.89 3.46
CA PHE A 537 -17.06 5.99 2.35
C PHE A 537 -18.46 6.22 1.75
N GLU A 538 -19.45 6.59 2.57
CA GLU A 538 -20.77 7.04 2.09
C GLU A 538 -20.62 8.24 1.14
N THR A 539 -19.84 9.25 1.54
CA THR A 539 -19.59 10.47 0.75
C THR A 539 -18.85 10.19 -0.57
N ILE A 540 -17.83 9.32 -0.54
CA ILE A 540 -17.07 8.93 -1.74
C ILE A 540 -17.99 8.22 -2.73
N TYR A 541 -18.82 7.27 -2.27
CA TYR A 541 -19.72 6.53 -3.14
C TYR A 541 -20.83 7.43 -3.71
N HIS A 542 -21.38 8.35 -2.90
CA HIS A 542 -22.36 9.33 -3.36
C HIS A 542 -21.80 10.21 -4.48
N GLY A 543 -20.66 10.88 -4.25
CA GLY A 543 -20.04 11.76 -5.24
C GLY A 543 -19.57 11.02 -6.49
N ALA A 544 -19.09 9.78 -6.35
CA ALA A 544 -18.72 8.97 -7.50
C ALA A 544 -19.93 8.57 -8.35
N LEU A 545 -21.05 8.18 -7.73
CA LEU A 545 -22.30 7.87 -8.42
C LEU A 545 -22.89 9.09 -9.11
N GLU A 546 -22.90 10.24 -8.42
CA GLU A 546 -23.41 11.50 -8.95
C GLU A 546 -22.65 11.93 -10.20
N GLN A 547 -21.30 11.95 -10.16
CA GLN A 547 -20.52 12.26 -11.36
C GLN A 547 -20.70 11.22 -12.47
N SER A 548 -20.85 9.94 -12.13
CA SER A 548 -21.09 8.87 -13.11
C SER A 548 -22.46 9.02 -13.78
N CYS A 549 -23.47 9.54 -13.07
CA CYS A 549 -24.78 9.90 -13.59
C CYS A 549 -24.71 11.14 -14.52
N GLU A 550 -24.01 12.20 -14.12
CA GLU A 550 -23.76 13.38 -14.97
C GLU A 550 -23.06 13.02 -16.27
N LEU A 551 -22.05 12.13 -16.21
CA LEU A 551 -21.36 11.64 -17.40
C LEU A 551 -22.26 10.78 -18.30
N ALA A 552 -23.28 10.11 -17.73
CA ALA A 552 -24.26 9.35 -18.49
C ALA A 552 -25.30 10.25 -19.18
N GLU A 553 -25.68 11.37 -18.56
CA GLU A 553 -26.52 12.39 -19.21
C GLU A 553 -25.83 12.98 -20.46
N ILE A 554 -24.51 13.16 -20.43
CA ILE A 554 -23.74 13.74 -21.55
C ILE A 554 -23.36 12.68 -22.60
N HIS A 555 -22.92 11.49 -22.18
CA HIS A 555 -22.30 10.49 -23.08
C HIS A 555 -23.08 9.18 -23.25
N GLY A 556 -24.23 9.04 -22.59
CA GLY A 556 -24.95 7.77 -22.43
C GLY A 556 -24.31 6.85 -21.39
N THR A 557 -25.01 5.78 -21.04
CA THR A 557 -24.55 4.75 -20.10
C THR A 557 -23.41 3.89 -20.69
N TYR A 558 -22.79 3.02 -19.87
CA TYR A 558 -21.92 1.96 -20.39
C TYR A 558 -22.73 0.87 -21.10
N SER A 559 -22.13 0.19 -22.07
CA SER A 559 -22.85 -0.70 -23.00
C SER A 559 -23.57 -1.89 -22.36
N SER A 560 -23.15 -2.31 -21.15
CA SER A 560 -23.79 -3.39 -20.40
C SER A 560 -24.58 -2.91 -19.17
N TYR A 561 -25.07 -1.66 -19.19
CA TYR A 561 -25.85 -1.08 -18.09
C TYR A 561 -27.20 -1.77 -17.90
N GLU A 562 -27.91 -2.07 -18.98
CA GLU A 562 -29.22 -2.71 -18.89
C GLU A 562 -29.14 -4.10 -18.22
N GLY A 563 -30.06 -4.33 -17.28
CA GLY A 563 -30.13 -5.54 -16.47
C GLY A 563 -29.18 -5.57 -15.26
N SER A 564 -28.32 -4.57 -15.08
CA SER A 564 -27.51 -4.43 -13.85
C SER A 564 -28.37 -4.06 -12.63
N PRO A 565 -27.94 -4.38 -11.40
CA PRO A 565 -28.62 -3.93 -10.18
C PRO A 565 -28.90 -2.42 -10.15
N ILE A 566 -27.95 -1.58 -10.58
CA ILE A 566 -28.14 -0.13 -10.60
C ILE A 566 -29.20 0.32 -11.63
N SER A 567 -29.34 -0.38 -12.77
CA SER A 567 -30.43 -0.10 -13.73
C SER A 567 -31.81 -0.48 -13.19
N GLN A 568 -31.86 -1.41 -12.23
CA GLN A 568 -33.05 -1.78 -11.49
C GLN A 568 -33.28 -0.89 -10.25
N GLY A 569 -32.38 0.07 -9.98
CA GLY A 569 -32.45 1.01 -8.86
C GLY A 569 -31.82 0.53 -7.56
N PHE A 570 -31.11 -0.61 -7.56
CA PHE A 570 -30.35 -1.10 -6.40
C PHE A 570 -28.93 -0.52 -6.38
N LEU A 571 -28.60 0.21 -5.32
CA LEU A 571 -27.25 0.69 -5.01
C LEU A 571 -26.54 -0.31 -4.10
N GLN A 572 -25.22 -0.13 -3.89
CA GLN A 572 -24.42 -1.12 -3.19
C GLN A 572 -24.96 -1.46 -1.80
N PHE A 573 -25.32 -0.47 -0.97
CA PHE A 573 -25.83 -0.72 0.37
C PHE A 573 -27.19 -1.45 0.40
N ASP A 574 -27.99 -1.36 -0.68
CA ASP A 574 -29.20 -2.17 -0.82
C ASP A 574 -28.85 -3.65 -0.97
N LEU A 575 -27.77 -3.98 -1.70
CA LEU A 575 -27.23 -5.34 -1.83
C LEU A 575 -26.60 -5.88 -0.52
N TRP A 576 -26.41 -5.01 0.49
CA TRP A 576 -26.02 -5.40 1.85
C TRP A 576 -27.20 -5.43 2.84
N GLU A 577 -28.42 -5.09 2.39
CA GLU A 577 -29.61 -4.91 3.22
C GLU A 577 -29.39 -3.89 4.34
N LYS A 578 -28.86 -2.71 3.97
CA LYS A 578 -28.52 -1.61 4.90
C LYS A 578 -29.12 -0.28 4.46
N LYS A 579 -29.45 0.57 5.44
CA LYS A 579 -29.80 1.97 5.22
C LYS A 579 -28.52 2.83 5.39
N PRO A 580 -28.24 3.79 4.50
CA PRO A 580 -27.21 4.80 4.71
C PRO A 580 -27.56 5.72 5.90
N SER A 581 -26.63 6.58 6.29
CA SER A 581 -26.94 7.66 7.23
C SER A 581 -27.78 8.75 6.55
N ASP A 582 -28.25 9.72 7.32
CA ASP A 582 -28.97 10.89 6.78
C ASP A 582 -27.98 12.02 6.36
N LEU A 583 -26.73 11.67 6.02
CA LEU A 583 -25.66 12.61 5.63
C LEU A 583 -25.84 13.12 4.18
N TRP A 584 -26.35 12.29 3.28
CA TRP A 584 -26.62 12.66 1.89
C TRP A 584 -28.04 12.23 1.48
N ASP A 585 -28.73 13.05 0.71
CA ASP A 585 -30.05 12.68 0.18
C ASP A 585 -29.91 11.79 -1.06
N TRP A 586 -30.01 10.49 -0.82
CA TRP A 586 -30.00 9.46 -1.87
C TRP A 586 -31.25 9.49 -2.78
N GLY A 587 -32.29 10.24 -2.44
CA GLY A 587 -33.54 10.35 -3.20
C GLY A 587 -33.36 10.99 -4.58
N PRO A 588 -32.90 12.25 -4.68
CA PRO A 588 -32.55 12.91 -5.94
C PRO A 588 -31.56 12.11 -6.79
N LEU A 589 -30.50 11.55 -6.18
CA LEU A 589 -29.51 10.75 -6.91
C LEU A 589 -30.14 9.50 -7.55
N ARG A 590 -31.01 8.77 -6.83
CA ARG A 590 -31.74 7.63 -7.41
C ARG A 590 -32.68 8.05 -8.55
N GLN A 591 -33.30 9.23 -8.47
CA GLN A 591 -34.12 9.76 -9.55
C GLN A 591 -33.29 10.13 -10.78
N GLY A 592 -32.11 10.74 -10.59
CA GLY A 592 -31.14 11.01 -11.63
C GLY A 592 -30.69 9.73 -12.34
N ILE A 593 -30.22 8.74 -11.56
CA ILE A 593 -29.81 7.41 -12.06
C ILE A 593 -30.96 6.73 -12.81
N LYS A 594 -32.20 6.80 -12.32
CA LYS A 594 -33.36 6.22 -13.03
C LYS A 594 -33.65 6.91 -14.37
N LYS A 595 -33.32 8.19 -14.51
CA LYS A 595 -33.58 9.00 -15.72
C LYS A 595 -32.43 8.94 -16.74
N HIS A 596 -31.18 8.85 -16.29
CA HIS A 596 -29.97 8.97 -17.13
C HIS A 596 -29.04 7.74 -17.10
N GLY A 597 -29.21 6.87 -16.11
CA GLY A 597 -28.28 5.79 -15.79
C GLY A 597 -26.94 6.29 -15.26
N VAL A 598 -25.89 5.46 -15.36
CA VAL A 598 -24.52 5.81 -14.96
C VAL A 598 -23.50 5.40 -16.02
N ARG A 599 -22.37 6.09 -16.07
CA ARG A 599 -21.33 5.92 -17.10
C ARG A 599 -20.35 4.78 -16.81
N ASN A 600 -20.22 4.39 -15.54
CA ASN A 600 -19.25 3.42 -15.06
C ASN A 600 -19.96 2.31 -14.26
N SER A 601 -19.63 1.03 -14.53
CA SER A 601 -20.29 -0.11 -13.87
C SER A 601 -19.92 -0.30 -12.40
N LEU A 602 -18.71 0.11 -12.01
CA LEU A 602 -18.15 0.02 -10.67
C LEU A 602 -17.29 1.27 -10.42
N LEU A 603 -17.19 1.69 -9.16
CA LEU A 603 -16.69 3.01 -8.79
C LEU A 603 -15.65 3.00 -7.66
N VAL A 604 -15.79 2.15 -6.64
CA VAL A 604 -15.05 2.29 -5.38
C VAL A 604 -14.33 0.98 -5.02
N ALA A 605 -13.01 1.02 -4.96
CA ALA A 605 -12.16 -0.10 -4.54
C ALA A 605 -10.89 0.39 -3.81
N PRO A 606 -10.89 0.43 -2.46
CA PRO A 606 -9.73 0.83 -1.68
C PRO A 606 -8.54 -0.14 -1.78
N MET A 607 -7.57 0.23 -2.62
CA MET A 607 -6.33 -0.50 -2.94
C MET A 607 -5.17 -0.20 -1.96
N PRO A 608 -4.08 -0.99 -1.95
CA PRO A 608 -2.89 -0.68 -1.16
C PRO A 608 -2.16 0.51 -1.80
N THR A 609 -1.89 1.55 -1.03
CA THR A 609 -1.28 2.81 -1.53
C THR A 609 0.23 2.90 -1.27
N ALA A 610 0.89 1.78 -1.05
CA ALA A 610 2.30 1.63 -0.63
C ALA A 610 3.36 2.53 -1.30
N SER A 611 3.15 3.02 -2.53
CA SER A 611 4.02 4.05 -3.13
C SER A 611 3.42 5.45 -3.12
N THR A 612 2.11 5.59 -3.33
CA THR A 612 1.42 6.88 -3.48
C THR A 612 1.18 7.57 -2.14
N SER A 613 0.86 6.83 -1.08
CA SER A 613 0.79 7.36 0.29
C SER A 613 2.16 7.88 0.74
N GLN A 614 3.24 7.16 0.41
CA GLN A 614 4.61 7.58 0.70
C GLN A 614 5.00 8.87 -0.02
N ILE A 615 4.58 9.05 -1.27
CA ILE A 615 4.76 10.31 -2.03
C ILE A 615 4.06 11.46 -1.30
N LEU A 616 2.79 11.29 -0.92
CA LEU A 616 2.02 12.35 -0.25
C LEU A 616 2.46 12.62 1.19
N GLY A 617 3.04 11.61 1.84
CA GLY A 617 3.53 11.64 3.21
C GLY A 617 2.57 11.08 4.26
N TYR A 618 1.62 10.23 3.86
CA TYR A 618 0.57 9.67 4.73
C TYR A 618 0.70 8.15 4.93
N ASN A 619 -0.03 7.58 5.89
CA ASN A 619 -0.12 6.13 6.10
C ASN A 619 -0.88 5.41 4.97
N GLU A 620 -0.68 4.10 4.88
CA GLU A 620 -1.28 3.28 3.82
C GLU A 620 -2.79 3.12 3.97
N CYS A 621 -3.51 3.49 2.91
CA CYS A 621 -4.93 3.25 2.69
C CYS A 621 -5.83 3.54 3.92
N PHE A 622 -6.54 2.52 4.41
CA PHE A 622 -7.38 2.53 5.61
C PHE A 622 -6.71 1.81 6.81
N GLU A 623 -5.40 1.54 6.74
CA GLU A 623 -4.70 0.80 7.80
C GLU A 623 -4.34 1.71 8.99
N PRO A 624 -4.35 1.17 10.23
CA PRO A 624 -3.65 1.81 11.36
C PRO A 624 -2.14 1.91 11.12
N TYR A 625 -1.44 2.70 11.93
CA TYR A 625 0.03 2.66 11.93
C TYR A 625 0.52 1.29 12.42
N THR A 626 1.36 0.64 11.63
CA THR A 626 1.96 -0.66 11.98
C THR A 626 2.95 -0.56 13.13
N SER A 627 3.59 0.60 13.29
CA SER A 627 4.44 0.98 14.43
C SER A 627 4.58 2.49 14.49
N ASN A 628 4.74 3.07 15.70
CA ASN A 628 5.06 4.49 15.83
C ASN A 628 6.54 4.82 15.63
N MET A 629 7.41 3.82 15.47
CA MET A 629 8.77 4.06 15.03
C MET A 629 9.26 2.92 14.14
N TYR A 630 9.66 3.26 12.94
CA TYR A 630 10.05 2.31 11.92
C TYR A 630 11.29 2.79 11.17
N SER A 631 12.05 1.82 10.68
CA SER A 631 13.19 2.08 9.84
C SER A 631 12.78 2.27 8.37
N ARG A 632 13.37 3.24 7.68
CA ARG A 632 13.31 3.33 6.21
C ARG A 632 14.70 3.33 5.60
N ARG A 633 14.86 2.42 4.64
CA ARG A 633 16.07 2.31 3.82
C ARG A 633 15.92 3.14 2.55
N VAL A 634 16.86 4.05 2.34
CA VAL A 634 17.10 4.77 1.07
C VAL A 634 18.49 4.39 0.55
N LEU A 635 18.90 4.93 -0.61
CA LEU A 635 20.20 4.60 -1.21
C LEU A 635 21.39 5.05 -0.35
N SER A 636 21.26 6.14 0.40
CA SER A 636 22.31 6.68 1.28
C SER A 636 22.36 6.05 2.67
N GLY A 637 21.42 5.17 3.02
CA GLY A 637 21.46 4.48 4.31
C GLY A 637 20.09 4.13 4.87
N GLU A 638 20.09 3.80 6.16
CA GLU A 638 18.94 3.41 6.93
C GLU A 638 18.60 4.52 7.94
N PHE A 639 17.33 4.95 7.98
CA PHE A 639 16.85 6.12 8.72
C PHE A 639 15.73 5.69 9.68
N GLN A 640 15.89 6.00 10.97
CA GLN A 640 14.81 5.83 11.94
C GLN A 640 13.80 6.97 11.80
N ILE A 641 12.52 6.61 11.63
CA ILE A 641 11.41 7.56 11.50
C ILE A 641 10.43 7.30 12.63
N VAL A 642 10.14 8.34 13.41
CA VAL A 642 9.05 8.34 14.41
C VAL A 642 7.76 8.83 13.72
N ASN A 643 6.62 8.32 14.15
CA ASN A 643 5.30 8.84 13.77
C ASN A 643 5.28 10.37 14.02
N PRO A 644 5.08 11.21 12.97
CA PRO A 644 5.25 12.65 13.09
C PRO A 644 4.21 13.30 14.01
N TYR A 645 3.02 12.72 14.11
CA TYR A 645 1.96 13.18 15.00
C TYR A 645 2.31 12.92 16.47
N LEU A 646 2.71 11.68 16.78
CA LEU A 646 3.19 11.31 18.11
C LEU A 646 4.41 12.15 18.52
N LEU A 647 5.40 12.26 17.64
CA LEU A 647 6.63 13.01 17.92
C LEU A 647 6.31 14.47 18.28
N LYS A 648 5.39 15.11 17.56
CA LYS A 648 4.95 16.48 17.87
C LYS A 648 4.24 16.55 19.24
N ASP A 649 3.36 15.61 19.55
CA ASP A 649 2.70 15.57 20.86
C ASP A 649 3.70 15.35 22.02
N LEU A 650 4.70 14.48 21.86
CA LEU A 650 5.73 14.24 22.89
C LEU A 650 6.68 15.43 23.07
N VAL A 651 6.99 16.16 21.99
CA VAL A 651 7.76 17.42 22.04
C VAL A 651 6.96 18.52 22.74
N ASP A 652 5.69 18.72 22.37
CA ASP A 652 4.82 19.75 22.96
C ASP A 652 4.51 19.45 24.45
N LEU A 653 4.49 18.18 24.86
CA LEU A 653 4.44 17.74 26.27
C LEU A 653 5.76 17.93 27.03
N GLY A 654 6.87 18.24 26.35
CA GLY A 654 8.19 18.37 26.96
C GLY A 654 8.81 17.05 27.43
N ILE A 655 8.32 15.90 26.95
CA ILE A 655 8.78 14.56 27.35
C ILE A 655 9.57 13.82 26.24
N TRP A 656 9.85 14.47 25.11
CA TRP A 656 10.71 13.93 24.08
C TRP A 656 12.19 14.13 24.41
N ASP A 657 12.87 13.03 24.73
CA ASP A 657 14.32 12.98 24.94
C ASP A 657 14.92 11.65 24.40
N GLU A 658 16.23 11.48 24.52
CA GLU A 658 16.93 10.28 24.04
C GLU A 658 16.53 9.02 24.84
N SER A 659 16.12 9.14 26.11
CA SER A 659 15.61 8.01 26.90
C SER A 659 14.23 7.55 26.40
N MET A 660 13.32 8.49 26.16
CA MET A 660 12.00 8.26 25.57
C MET A 660 12.13 7.57 24.21
N LYS A 661 13.01 8.09 23.36
CA LYS A 661 13.35 7.49 22.06
C LYS A 661 13.84 6.05 22.22
N GLN A 662 14.83 5.79 23.06
CA GLN A 662 15.36 4.43 23.27
C GLN A 662 14.34 3.46 23.89
N GLN A 663 13.45 3.95 24.77
CA GLN A 663 12.37 3.14 25.31
C GLN A 663 11.37 2.74 24.21
N ILE A 664 10.97 3.66 23.32
CA ILE A 664 10.10 3.34 22.18
C ILE A 664 10.81 2.41 21.18
N ILE A 665 12.15 2.48 21.01
CA ILE A 665 12.90 1.47 20.23
C ILE A 665 12.77 0.08 20.89
N THR A 666 12.97 0.02 22.21
CA THR A 666 12.89 -1.22 23.02
C THR A 666 11.50 -1.86 22.92
N ASP A 667 10.46 -1.04 23.00
CA ASP A 667 9.05 -1.43 22.89
C ASP A 667 8.57 -1.55 21.43
N ASN A 668 9.49 -1.55 20.46
CA ASN A 668 9.24 -1.74 19.01
C ASN A 668 8.22 -0.76 18.39
N GLY A 669 8.17 0.46 18.94
CA GLY A 669 7.22 1.51 18.54
C GLY A 669 5.91 1.54 19.32
N SER A 670 5.76 0.71 20.35
CA SER A 670 4.68 0.88 21.33
C SER A 670 5.00 2.02 22.31
N ILE A 671 3.94 2.66 22.82
CA ILE A 671 4.00 3.64 23.91
C ILE A 671 3.18 3.21 25.14
N GLN A 672 2.54 2.04 25.09
CA GLN A 672 1.54 1.64 26.09
C GLN A 672 2.15 1.47 27.49
N ASN A 673 3.38 0.94 27.55
CA ASN A 673 4.09 0.62 28.79
C ASN A 673 4.77 1.84 29.45
N ILE A 674 4.83 2.99 28.77
CA ILE A 674 5.60 4.15 29.23
C ILE A 674 4.77 4.96 30.24
N PRO A 675 5.17 5.09 31.53
CA PRO A 675 4.25 5.59 32.57
C PRO A 675 3.90 7.08 32.47
N ASN A 676 4.78 7.93 31.97
CA ASN A 676 4.57 9.39 31.92
C ASN A 676 3.77 9.88 30.69
N ILE A 677 3.34 8.98 29.79
CA ILE A 677 2.49 9.34 28.65
C ILE A 677 1.01 9.25 29.07
N PRO A 678 0.19 10.31 28.88
CA PRO A 678 -1.24 10.28 29.21
C PRO A 678 -2.04 9.20 28.48
N GLN A 679 -3.09 8.67 29.11
CA GLN A 679 -3.88 7.57 28.53
C GLN A 679 -4.59 7.94 27.22
N GLU A 680 -4.96 9.21 27.03
CA GLU A 680 -5.51 9.71 25.76
C GLU A 680 -4.51 9.52 24.61
N ILE A 681 -3.25 9.90 24.82
CA ILE A 681 -2.15 9.76 23.85
C ILE A 681 -1.87 8.27 23.59
N LYS A 682 -1.87 7.43 24.63
CA LYS A 682 -1.76 5.97 24.51
C LYS A 682 -2.86 5.35 23.65
N ASN A 683 -4.10 5.79 23.83
CA ASN A 683 -5.24 5.34 23.04
C ASN A 683 -5.16 5.82 21.58
N LEU A 684 -4.74 7.08 21.36
CA LEU A 684 -4.64 7.69 20.03
C LEU A 684 -3.56 7.02 19.15
N TYR A 685 -2.41 6.70 19.74
CA TYR A 685 -1.27 6.11 19.03
C TYR A 685 -1.09 4.61 19.28
N LYS A 686 -2.20 3.88 19.51
CA LYS A 686 -2.16 2.42 19.46
C LYS A 686 -1.64 1.92 18.11
N THR A 687 -0.72 0.97 18.14
CA THR A 687 -0.25 0.30 16.91
C THR A 687 -1.26 -0.74 16.43
N VAL A 688 -1.16 -1.17 15.17
CA VAL A 688 -2.03 -2.23 14.62
C VAL A 688 -1.99 -3.55 15.42
N TRP A 689 -0.90 -3.80 16.16
CA TRP A 689 -0.72 -4.98 17.03
C TRP A 689 -1.43 -4.86 18.38
N GLU A 690 -1.85 -3.64 18.75
CA GLU A 690 -2.56 -3.29 19.98
C GLU A 690 -4.06 -3.05 19.74
N ILE A 691 -4.46 -2.91 18.48
CA ILE A 691 -5.84 -2.72 18.04
C ILE A 691 -6.51 -4.08 17.79
N SER A 692 -7.73 -4.23 18.29
CA SER A 692 -8.54 -5.42 18.08
C SER A 692 -8.84 -5.64 16.60
N GLN A 693 -8.39 -6.77 16.04
CA GLN A 693 -8.69 -7.14 14.65
C GLN A 693 -10.19 -7.33 14.40
N ARG A 694 -10.98 -7.60 15.44
CA ARG A 694 -12.44 -7.59 15.37
C ARG A 694 -12.97 -6.19 15.02
N HIS A 695 -12.41 -5.15 15.63
CA HIS A 695 -12.76 -3.75 15.33
C HIS A 695 -12.36 -3.36 13.90
N ILE A 696 -11.18 -3.82 13.43
CA ILE A 696 -10.74 -3.64 12.04
C ILE A 696 -11.74 -4.28 11.06
N ILE A 697 -12.23 -5.49 11.34
CA ILE A 697 -13.26 -6.18 10.54
C ILE A 697 -14.62 -5.49 10.65
N ASP A 698 -15.01 -4.97 11.81
CA ASP A 698 -16.25 -4.18 11.98
C ASP A 698 -16.23 -2.92 11.10
N MET A 699 -15.19 -2.10 11.20
CA MET A 699 -15.03 -0.91 10.34
C MET A 699 -14.93 -1.25 8.84
N ALA A 700 -14.34 -2.41 8.51
CA ALA A 700 -14.30 -2.95 7.16
C ALA A 700 -15.70 -3.33 6.65
N ALA A 701 -16.52 -3.99 7.48
CA ALA A 701 -17.88 -4.33 7.12
C ALA A 701 -18.77 -3.10 6.96
N ASP A 702 -18.63 -2.09 7.84
CA ASP A 702 -19.41 -0.84 7.77
C ASP A 702 -19.11 -0.05 6.50
N ARG A 703 -17.81 0.10 6.12
CA ARG A 703 -17.45 0.80 4.88
C ARG A 703 -17.86 0.02 3.63
N ALA A 704 -17.93 -1.31 3.70
CA ALA A 704 -18.20 -2.16 2.53
C ALA A 704 -19.62 -1.99 1.96
N TRP A 705 -20.55 -1.38 2.71
CA TRP A 705 -21.88 -0.98 2.21
C TRP A 705 -21.77 0.05 1.08
N PHE A 706 -20.66 0.78 1.00
CA PHE A 706 -20.39 1.85 0.02
C PHE A 706 -19.22 1.50 -0.93
N ILE A 707 -18.82 0.22 -0.98
CA ILE A 707 -17.74 -0.29 -1.83
C ILE A 707 -18.36 -1.33 -2.77
N ASP A 708 -18.59 -0.95 -4.02
CA ASP A 708 -19.20 -1.82 -5.04
C ASP A 708 -18.23 -2.90 -5.55
N GLN A 709 -16.92 -2.67 -5.45
CA GLN A 709 -15.86 -3.66 -5.62
C GLN A 709 -15.54 -4.33 -4.25
N SER A 710 -14.29 -4.35 -3.81
CA SER A 710 -13.84 -4.77 -2.47
C SER A 710 -12.68 -3.90 -1.96
N HIS A 711 -11.90 -4.39 -0.99
CA HIS A 711 -10.73 -3.70 -0.42
C HIS A 711 -9.63 -4.64 0.04
N SER A 712 -8.39 -4.15 0.04
CA SER A 712 -7.19 -4.93 0.39
C SER A 712 -6.99 -5.08 1.90
N LEU A 713 -7.86 -5.84 2.58
CA LEU A 713 -7.87 -5.93 4.05
C LEU A 713 -6.73 -6.80 4.60
N ASN A 714 -5.61 -6.20 5.00
CA ASN A 714 -4.57 -6.91 5.76
C ASN A 714 -5.00 -7.16 7.21
N ILE A 715 -4.67 -8.35 7.73
CA ILE A 715 -4.93 -8.74 9.13
C ILE A 715 -3.60 -8.89 9.86
N HIS A 716 -3.51 -8.34 11.07
CA HIS A 716 -2.30 -8.28 11.87
C HIS A 716 -2.49 -9.08 13.16
N MET A 717 -1.66 -10.10 13.40
CA MET A 717 -1.79 -10.98 14.56
C MET A 717 -0.47 -11.22 15.27
N ARG A 718 -0.36 -10.74 16.51
CA ARG A 718 0.72 -11.10 17.43
C ARG A 718 0.45 -12.47 18.04
N ALA A 719 1.43 -13.36 18.01
CA ALA A 719 1.32 -14.75 18.45
C ALA A 719 0.05 -15.45 17.90
N PRO A 720 0.00 -15.69 16.57
CA PRO A 720 -1.13 -16.33 15.93
C PRO A 720 -1.34 -17.75 16.46
N THR A 721 -2.60 -18.14 16.63
CA THR A 721 -3.01 -19.51 16.92
C THR A 721 -4.14 -19.90 15.97
N MET A 722 -4.28 -21.20 15.69
CA MET A 722 -5.30 -21.68 14.75
C MET A 722 -6.72 -21.28 15.20
N GLY A 723 -7.00 -21.24 16.51
CA GLY A 723 -8.26 -20.75 17.06
C GLY A 723 -8.52 -19.26 16.79
N LYS A 724 -7.51 -18.39 17.00
CA LYS A 724 -7.61 -16.95 16.72
C LYS A 724 -7.77 -16.66 15.22
N LEU A 725 -7.04 -17.37 14.36
CA LEU A 725 -7.17 -17.24 12.90
C LEU A 725 -8.54 -17.74 12.42
N THR A 726 -9.02 -18.87 12.97
CA THR A 726 -10.35 -19.41 12.67
C THR A 726 -11.44 -18.41 13.04
N SER A 727 -11.47 -17.93 14.28
CA SER A 727 -12.51 -16.98 14.72
C SER A 727 -12.48 -15.68 13.92
N MET A 728 -11.30 -15.17 13.57
CA MET A 728 -11.11 -14.00 12.72
C MET A 728 -11.71 -14.19 11.32
N HIS A 729 -11.35 -15.26 10.61
CA HIS A 729 -11.89 -15.53 9.26
C HIS A 729 -13.40 -15.75 9.28
N PHE A 730 -13.90 -16.56 10.21
CA PHE A 730 -15.34 -16.80 10.38
C PHE A 730 -16.10 -15.52 10.74
N TYR A 731 -15.48 -14.60 11.49
CA TYR A 731 -16.08 -13.29 11.77
C TYR A 731 -16.20 -12.45 10.50
N GLY A 732 -15.13 -12.35 9.70
CA GLY A 732 -15.15 -11.64 8.42
C GLY A 732 -16.17 -12.20 7.42
N TRP A 733 -16.24 -13.54 7.32
CA TRP A 733 -17.25 -14.23 6.50
C TRP A 733 -18.68 -13.95 6.97
N LYS A 734 -18.98 -14.13 8.26
CA LYS A 734 -20.33 -13.88 8.84
C LYS A 734 -20.75 -12.41 8.79
N LYS A 735 -19.79 -11.48 8.76
CA LYS A 735 -20.03 -10.06 8.47
C LYS A 735 -20.32 -9.78 7.00
N GLY A 736 -20.16 -10.78 6.12
CA GLY A 736 -20.41 -10.70 4.70
C GLY A 736 -19.32 -9.98 3.92
N LEU A 737 -18.08 -9.90 4.43
CA LEU A 737 -16.98 -9.32 3.66
C LEU A 737 -16.82 -10.01 2.30
N LYS A 738 -16.28 -9.28 1.32
CA LYS A 738 -15.93 -9.83 0.00
C LYS A 738 -14.51 -10.41 0.04
N THR A 739 -13.54 -9.58 0.43
CA THR A 739 -12.20 -10.00 0.83
C THR A 739 -12.15 -10.11 2.35
N GLY A 740 -12.01 -11.33 2.87
CA GLY A 740 -11.83 -11.59 4.30
C GLY A 740 -10.41 -11.29 4.77
N MET A 741 -9.42 -11.55 3.90
CA MET A 741 -8.02 -11.28 4.17
C MET A 741 -7.22 -11.10 2.87
N TYR A 742 -6.44 -10.02 2.80
CA TYR A 742 -5.33 -9.88 1.87
C TYR A 742 -4.11 -10.63 2.43
N TYR A 743 -3.13 -9.96 3.05
CA TYR A 743 -2.08 -10.66 3.81
C TYR A 743 -2.46 -10.90 5.27
N LEU A 744 -2.03 -12.06 5.80
CA LEU A 744 -1.76 -12.19 7.22
C LEU A 744 -0.37 -11.61 7.52
N ARG A 745 -0.29 -10.67 8.47
CA ARG A 745 0.95 -10.14 9.03
C ARG A 745 1.10 -10.69 10.44
N THR A 746 2.19 -11.39 10.71
CA THR A 746 2.44 -12.02 12.01
C THR A 746 3.59 -11.35 12.74
N GLN A 747 3.52 -11.31 14.07
CA GLN A 747 4.64 -10.91 14.93
C GLN A 747 4.79 -11.93 16.06
N ALA A 748 6.03 -12.35 16.33
CA ALA A 748 6.32 -13.24 17.46
C ALA A 748 6.01 -12.55 18.81
N ALA A 749 5.72 -13.34 19.84
CA ALA A 749 5.50 -12.81 21.19
C ALA A 749 6.78 -12.17 21.75
N SER A 750 7.91 -12.86 21.56
CA SER A 750 9.27 -12.41 21.90
C SER A 750 9.88 -11.63 20.74
N ALA A 751 10.32 -10.40 21.01
CA ALA A 751 11.26 -9.70 20.14
C ALA A 751 12.68 -10.24 20.39
N ALA A 752 13.52 -10.22 19.36
CA ALA A 752 14.95 -10.43 19.55
C ALA A 752 15.52 -9.31 20.44
N ILE A 753 16.46 -9.64 21.34
CA ILE A 753 17.14 -8.63 22.17
C ILE A 753 17.91 -7.70 21.23
N GLN A 754 17.52 -6.42 21.20
CA GLN A 754 18.19 -5.43 20.37
C GLN A 754 19.53 -5.03 21.03
N PHE A 755 20.63 -5.56 20.49
CA PHE A 755 21.99 -5.40 21.04
C PHE A 755 22.55 -3.97 21.03
N THR A 756 21.84 -3.01 20.42
CA THR A 756 22.26 -1.62 20.24
C THR A 756 21.62 -0.62 21.21
N ILE A 757 20.83 -1.09 22.18
CA ILE A 757 20.11 -0.23 23.14
C ILE A 757 20.84 -0.21 24.48
N ASP A 758 21.07 0.99 25.02
CA ASP A 758 21.47 1.17 26.41
C ASP A 758 20.22 1.05 27.30
N LYS A 759 20.08 -0.10 27.97
CA LYS A 759 18.93 -0.38 28.84
C LYS A 759 18.87 0.53 30.06
N ASP A 760 20.01 1.01 30.56
CA ASP A 760 20.06 1.88 31.73
C ASP A 760 19.58 3.29 31.37
N VAL A 761 19.90 3.77 30.16
CA VAL A 761 19.32 5.00 29.57
C VAL A 761 17.84 4.82 29.28
N ALA A 762 17.42 3.74 28.61
CA ALA A 762 16.00 3.49 28.31
C ALA A 762 15.14 3.44 29.59
N SER A 763 15.64 2.83 30.68
CA SER A 763 14.94 2.74 31.97
C SER A 763 14.69 4.08 32.70
N GLN A 764 15.27 5.18 32.19
CA GLN A 764 15.03 6.53 32.70
C GLN A 764 13.80 7.19 32.07
N ALA A 765 13.33 6.68 30.92
CA ALA A 765 12.04 7.07 30.35
C ALA A 765 10.92 6.84 31.38
N GLY A 766 10.02 7.80 31.51
CA GLY A 766 8.98 7.77 32.55
C GLY A 766 9.34 8.44 33.88
N ARG A 767 10.62 8.76 34.15
CA ARG A 767 11.02 9.46 35.39
C ARG A 767 10.91 10.98 35.32
N ASN A 768 10.84 11.53 34.11
CA ASN A 768 10.59 12.96 33.87
C ASN A 768 9.10 13.29 34.16
N ILE A 769 8.79 13.47 35.44
CA ILE A 769 7.51 13.95 35.97
C ILE A 769 7.61 15.47 36.22
N THR A 770 7.84 16.23 35.15
CA THR A 770 7.53 17.66 35.17
C THR A 770 6.00 17.83 35.08
N SER A 771 5.46 18.96 35.53
CA SER A 771 4.04 19.28 35.29
C SER A 771 3.80 19.34 33.79
N LEU A 772 3.17 18.29 33.23
CA LEU A 772 2.89 18.20 31.80
C LEU A 772 2.05 19.42 31.40
N PRO A 773 2.48 20.24 30.43
CA PRO A 773 1.65 21.31 29.90
C PRO A 773 0.38 20.70 29.30
N GLU A 774 -0.76 21.37 29.48
CA GLU A 774 -2.01 20.92 28.91
C GLU A 774 -1.91 20.97 27.37
N LEU A 775 -2.13 19.83 26.72
CA LEU A 775 -1.91 19.66 25.28
C LEU A 775 -2.99 20.40 24.48
N VAL A 776 -2.77 21.69 24.21
CA VAL A 776 -3.71 22.49 23.41
C VAL A 776 -3.72 21.96 21.97
N ARG A 777 -4.85 21.36 21.59
CA ARG A 777 -5.16 20.84 20.26
C ARG A 777 -6.58 21.27 19.87
N PRO A 778 -6.88 21.47 18.58
CA PRO A 778 -8.24 21.76 18.14
C PRO A 778 -9.17 20.59 18.49
N LYS A 779 -10.32 20.88 19.08
CA LYS A 779 -11.33 19.88 19.43
C LYS A 779 -12.09 19.43 18.19
N TYR A 780 -12.28 18.12 18.01
CA TYR A 780 -13.14 17.63 16.94
C TYR A 780 -14.61 17.98 17.19
N VAL A 781 -15.25 18.55 16.17
CA VAL A 781 -16.68 18.85 16.13
C VAL A 781 -17.30 18.07 14.96
N PRO A 782 -18.11 17.03 15.24
CA PRO A 782 -18.84 16.31 14.19
C PRO A 782 -19.79 17.26 13.46
N HIS A 783 -19.58 17.44 12.15
CA HIS A 783 -20.45 18.24 11.29
C HIS A 783 -21.34 17.32 10.45
N GLY A 784 -22.63 17.66 10.36
CA GLY A 784 -23.53 17.14 9.34
C GLY A 784 -23.47 17.99 8.06
N VAL A 785 -23.95 17.44 6.94
CA VAL A 785 -24.06 18.18 5.68
C VAL A 785 -25.35 19.03 5.70
N ASN A 786 -25.23 20.26 6.19
CA ASN A 786 -26.23 21.32 5.94
C ASN A 786 -25.87 22.03 4.63
N VAL A 787 -26.05 21.36 3.50
CA VAL A 787 -25.80 21.93 2.17
C VAL A 787 -27.11 22.04 1.41
N ALA A 788 -27.59 23.27 1.21
CA ALA A 788 -28.57 23.52 0.16
C ALA A 788 -27.85 23.46 -1.21
N GLU A 789 -28.50 22.91 -2.24
CA GLU A 789 -27.93 22.77 -3.61
C GLU A 789 -27.25 24.03 -4.18
N LYS A 790 -27.61 25.21 -3.66
CA LYS A 790 -27.13 26.53 -4.08
C LYS A 790 -25.67 26.78 -3.71
N ASP A 791 -25.13 26.09 -2.71
CA ASP A 791 -23.76 26.28 -2.21
C ASP A 791 -22.74 25.34 -2.91
N LEU A 792 -23.20 24.44 -3.79
CA LEU A 792 -22.36 23.55 -4.61
C LEU A 792 -21.86 24.19 -5.91
N VAL A 793 -22.25 25.44 -6.20
CA VAL A 793 -21.82 26.19 -7.39
C VAL A 793 -20.53 26.95 -7.09
N PRO A 794 -19.42 26.72 -7.82
CA PRO A 794 -18.12 27.25 -7.44
C PRO A 794 -18.00 28.76 -7.70
N LYS A 795 -17.68 29.53 -6.65
CA LYS A 795 -16.96 30.79 -6.81
C LYS A 795 -15.47 30.51 -6.97
N ILE A 796 -15.01 30.44 -8.22
CA ILE A 796 -13.57 30.49 -8.52
C ILE A 796 -13.12 31.96 -8.46
N ASP A 797 -13.12 32.55 -7.26
CA ASP A 797 -12.39 33.77 -6.99
C ASP A 797 -10.94 33.38 -6.70
N GLY A 798 -9.98 33.95 -7.45
CA GLY A 798 -8.55 33.58 -7.41
C GLY A 798 -7.79 33.96 -6.12
N THR A 799 -8.50 34.16 -5.02
CA THR A 799 -8.01 34.62 -3.71
C THR A 799 -8.95 34.12 -2.61
N SER A 800 -8.40 33.64 -1.48
CA SER A 800 -9.10 33.12 -0.27
C SER A 800 -9.46 31.62 -0.34
N MET A 801 -9.18 30.74 0.65
CA MET A 801 -8.49 30.88 1.94
C MET A 801 -7.37 29.83 2.11
N MET A 802 -6.32 30.18 2.86
CA MET A 802 -5.45 29.19 3.52
C MET A 802 -5.93 29.00 4.96
N PRO A 803 -5.75 27.80 5.58
CA PRO A 803 -5.80 27.68 7.03
C PRO A 803 -4.74 28.60 7.67
N PRO A 804 -5.04 29.30 8.78
CA PRO A 804 -4.07 30.21 9.40
C PRO A 804 -3.00 29.42 10.17
N LEU A 805 -1.94 29.03 9.47
CA LEU A 805 -0.65 28.75 10.09
C LEU A 805 0.24 30.00 9.97
N TYR A 806 0.46 30.62 11.13
CA TYR A 806 1.28 31.82 11.39
C TYR A 806 0.67 33.18 11.00
N ASP A 807 0.54 34.04 12.03
CA ASP A 807 0.08 35.44 11.96
C ASP A 807 1.07 36.29 11.14
N ASN A 808 0.64 36.74 9.96
CA ASN A 808 1.47 37.44 8.99
C ASN A 808 1.36 38.96 9.14
N LYS A 809 1.95 39.52 10.21
CA LYS A 809 2.30 40.96 10.23
C LYS A 809 3.47 41.23 9.28
N ARG A 810 3.10 41.63 8.07
CA ARG A 810 4.01 41.89 6.95
C ARG A 810 4.71 43.24 7.10
N GLU A 811 5.79 43.31 7.86
CA GLU A 811 6.69 44.48 7.80
C GLU A 811 7.51 44.48 6.51
N SER A 812 7.56 45.64 5.85
CA SER A 812 8.26 45.86 4.59
C SER A 812 9.78 45.72 4.75
N SER A 813 10.42 44.92 3.89
CA SER A 813 11.88 44.80 3.86
C SER A 813 12.54 46.15 3.58
N PRO A 814 13.40 46.68 4.48
CA PRO A 814 14.12 47.92 4.21
C PRO A 814 15.25 47.67 3.19
N ALA A 815 15.48 48.66 2.33
CA ALA A 815 16.58 48.67 1.36
C ALA A 815 17.95 48.82 2.06
N LEU A 816 19.04 48.54 1.32
CA LEU A 816 20.41 48.59 1.85
C LEU A 816 20.74 49.96 2.46
N SER A 817 21.25 49.94 3.70
CA SER A 817 22.08 51.00 4.26
C SER A 817 23.30 50.41 4.98
N THR A 818 24.27 51.27 5.27
CA THR A 818 25.70 50.91 5.38
C THR A 818 26.20 50.67 6.81
N THR A 819 27.04 49.62 6.95
CA THR A 819 28.17 49.46 7.90
C THR A 819 27.94 49.54 9.42
N SER A 820 28.64 48.64 10.14
CA SER A 820 28.59 48.38 11.59
C SER A 820 27.28 47.69 12.06
N SER A 821 27.28 46.71 12.97
CA SER A 821 28.34 46.24 13.87
C SER A 821 28.30 44.69 14.04
N ILE A 822 29.41 44.01 13.77
CA ILE A 822 29.59 42.54 13.98
C ILE A 822 30.65 42.26 15.07
N THR A 823 31.37 43.29 15.52
CA THR A 823 32.54 43.17 16.41
C THR A 823 32.24 42.91 17.89
N ASN A 824 30.98 43.04 18.34
CA ASN A 824 30.65 42.95 19.77
C ASN A 824 30.23 41.55 20.24
N SER A 825 29.87 40.64 19.32
CA SER A 825 29.36 39.30 19.67
C SER A 825 30.45 38.25 19.90
N VAL A 826 31.72 38.59 19.64
CA VAL A 826 32.86 37.65 19.66
C VAL A 826 33.64 37.69 20.99
N ALA A 827 33.30 38.60 21.90
CA ALA A 827 34.10 38.91 23.10
C ALA A 827 33.74 38.14 24.38
N SER A 828 32.68 37.31 24.38
CA SER A 828 32.06 36.78 25.62
C SER A 828 32.22 35.27 25.88
N LEU A 829 33.02 34.54 25.09
CA LEU A 829 33.31 33.12 25.33
C LEU A 829 34.75 32.92 25.81
N LYS A 830 34.93 32.78 27.13
CA LYS A 830 36.18 32.29 27.73
C LYS A 830 36.13 30.77 27.85
N LEU A 831 37.14 30.10 27.29
CA LEU A 831 37.43 28.69 27.57
C LEU A 831 38.04 28.56 28.98
N GLN A 832 37.70 27.49 29.69
CA GLN A 832 38.45 27.04 30.87
C GLN A 832 39.33 25.85 30.46
N ASP A 833 40.64 25.99 30.64
CA ASP A 833 41.59 24.88 30.56
C ASP A 833 41.53 24.04 31.84
N THR A 834 41.34 22.73 31.69
CA THR A 834 41.78 21.74 32.68
C THR A 834 42.56 20.63 31.98
N SER A 835 43.87 20.64 32.19
CA SER A 835 44.82 19.75 31.55
C SER A 835 45.00 18.43 32.32
N GLN A 836 44.71 17.30 31.66
CA GLN A 836 45.35 16.01 31.95
C GLN A 836 45.68 15.27 30.65
N PRO A 837 46.87 14.66 30.53
CA PRO A 837 47.29 13.97 29.32
C PRO A 837 46.74 12.53 29.28
N VAL A 838 46.15 12.14 28.15
CA VAL A 838 45.80 10.75 27.85
C VAL A 838 46.73 10.25 26.74
N THR A 839 47.51 9.21 27.03
CA THR A 839 48.42 8.55 26.09
C THR A 839 47.65 7.72 25.04
N PRO A 840 48.14 7.62 23.78
CA PRO A 840 47.40 6.96 22.70
C PRO A 840 47.58 5.45 22.70
N VAL A 841 46.52 4.70 22.35
CA VAL A 841 46.61 3.27 22.02
C VAL A 841 46.24 3.06 20.55
N THR A 842 47.05 2.23 19.90
CA THR A 842 47.21 2.04 18.46
C THR A 842 46.04 1.39 17.72
N SER A 843 45.88 1.78 16.45
CA SER A 843 45.03 1.11 15.45
C SER A 843 45.52 -0.29 15.08
N ALA A 844 44.61 -1.26 15.00
CA ALA A 844 44.84 -2.56 14.35
C ALA A 844 44.63 -2.49 12.81
N PRO A 845 45.24 -3.37 12.00
CA PRO A 845 45.46 -3.12 10.57
C PRO A 845 44.40 -3.72 9.64
N LYS A 846 44.30 -3.15 8.43
CA LYS A 846 43.59 -3.74 7.29
C LYS A 846 44.32 -5.00 6.82
N SER A 847 43.62 -6.13 6.68
CA SER A 847 44.09 -7.27 5.90
C SER A 847 43.72 -7.10 4.43
N SER A 848 44.72 -7.22 3.56
CA SER A 848 44.57 -7.27 2.10
C SER A 848 44.94 -8.67 1.61
N LEU A 849 44.07 -9.27 0.80
CA LEU A 849 44.35 -10.53 0.09
C LEU A 849 45.25 -10.26 -1.12
N PRO A 850 46.31 -11.04 -1.37
CA PRO A 850 47.05 -11.00 -2.62
C PRO A 850 46.58 -12.09 -3.60
N ASP A 851 46.54 -11.75 -4.90
CA ASP A 851 46.26 -12.67 -6.00
C ASP A 851 47.33 -13.77 -6.16
N ARG A 852 46.91 -14.92 -6.69
CA ARG A 852 47.78 -15.80 -7.48
C ARG A 852 47.01 -16.43 -8.64
N GLN A 853 47.58 -16.29 -9.84
CA GLN A 853 47.04 -16.84 -11.09
C GLN A 853 47.64 -18.23 -11.41
N LEU A 854 46.78 -19.02 -12.08
CA LEU A 854 47.03 -19.93 -13.20
C LEU A 854 47.90 -21.21 -13.07
N ASP A 855 47.41 -22.19 -13.84
CA ASP A 855 48.00 -23.42 -14.38
C ASP A 855 48.09 -24.67 -13.50
N ALA A 856 47.87 -25.91 -13.98
CA ALA A 856 47.21 -26.47 -15.18
C ALA A 856 47.31 -28.02 -15.11
N LYS A 857 46.37 -28.73 -15.77
CA LYS A 857 46.49 -30.12 -16.31
C LYS A 857 46.57 -31.37 -15.40
N GLU A 858 45.86 -32.41 -15.88
CA GLU A 858 46.19 -33.86 -15.91
C GLU A 858 46.38 -34.63 -14.57
N SER A 859 46.02 -35.91 -14.42
CA SER A 859 45.18 -36.83 -15.21
C SER A 859 44.87 -38.15 -14.46
N ARG A 860 43.73 -38.78 -14.78
CA ARG A 860 43.47 -40.25 -14.91
C ARG A 860 43.83 -41.28 -13.81
N THR A 861 42.96 -42.30 -13.76
CA THR A 861 43.14 -43.71 -13.26
C THR A 861 43.42 -43.93 -11.77
N GLY A 862 42.84 -44.94 -11.10
CA GLY A 862 41.81 -45.89 -11.55
C GLY A 862 41.54 -47.03 -10.54
N GLU A 863 40.46 -47.78 -10.80
CA GLU A 863 40.18 -49.19 -10.41
C GLU A 863 40.13 -49.66 -8.93
N LYS A 864 38.95 -50.25 -8.58
CA LYS A 864 38.74 -51.58 -7.95
C LYS A 864 39.16 -51.77 -6.48
N ASN A 865 38.61 -52.70 -5.67
CA ASN A 865 37.53 -53.71 -5.81
C ASN A 865 36.98 -53.96 -4.37
N SER A 866 35.68 -54.06 -4.11
CA SER A 866 34.80 -55.27 -4.13
C SER A 866 34.73 -56.05 -2.80
N ASP A 867 33.51 -56.52 -2.49
CA ASP A 867 33.13 -57.62 -1.56
C ASP A 867 33.41 -57.45 -0.05
N GLY A 868 32.60 -57.96 0.88
CA GLY A 868 31.28 -58.59 0.73
C GLY A 868 30.77 -59.32 2.00
N ASN A 869 29.56 -58.95 2.45
CA ASN A 869 28.49 -59.79 3.03
C ASN A 869 28.63 -60.55 4.39
N ASN A 870 27.48 -60.66 5.09
CA ASN A 870 27.14 -61.51 6.26
C ASN A 870 27.91 -61.31 7.60
N GLY A 871 27.30 -61.44 8.79
CA GLY A 871 25.89 -61.65 9.17
C GLY A 871 25.74 -62.05 10.66
N THR A 872 24.57 -61.76 11.27
CA THR A 872 23.93 -62.45 12.45
C THR A 872 24.82 -62.95 13.61
N SER A 873 24.71 -62.41 14.85
CA SER A 873 23.87 -62.94 15.99
C SER A 873 24.75 -63.22 17.24
N ASP A 874 24.33 -63.29 18.52
CA ASP A 874 23.01 -63.07 19.18
C ASP A 874 23.13 -62.87 20.73
N ASN A 875 22.07 -62.35 21.36
CA ASN A 875 21.56 -62.58 22.74
C ASN A 875 22.30 -62.19 24.07
N ASN A 876 21.54 -61.42 24.88
CA ASN A 876 21.21 -61.58 26.33
C ASN A 876 22.25 -61.42 27.46
N ASN A 877 21.97 -60.51 28.41
CA ASN A 877 21.29 -60.90 29.67
C ASN A 877 20.72 -59.74 30.53
N ASP A 878 19.44 -59.87 30.86
CA ASP A 878 18.61 -59.49 32.03
C ASP A 878 19.15 -58.69 33.24
N GLY A 879 18.24 -57.95 33.89
CA GLY A 879 18.48 -57.39 35.24
C GLY A 879 17.46 -56.38 35.81
N ASN A 880 16.15 -56.67 35.75
CA ASN A 880 15.04 -56.27 36.65
C ASN A 880 15.14 -55.07 37.62
N ASP A 881 14.07 -54.26 37.67
CA ASP A 881 13.24 -54.18 38.89
C ASP A 881 11.79 -53.70 38.62
N GLU A 882 10.80 -54.28 39.29
CA GLU A 882 9.36 -54.04 39.07
C GLU A 882 8.76 -52.96 39.98
N LYS A 883 7.74 -52.21 39.50
CA LYS A 883 6.59 -51.80 40.34
C LYS A 883 5.34 -51.38 39.55
N LYS A 884 4.44 -52.36 39.38
CA LYS A 884 2.96 -52.32 39.33
C LYS A 884 2.22 -51.18 38.59
N ASN A 885 1.48 -51.61 37.57
CA ASN A 885 0.25 -51.02 37.02
C ASN A 885 -0.66 -50.34 38.07
N GLN A 886 -1.33 -49.24 37.70
CA GLN A 886 -2.80 -49.19 37.49
C GLN A 886 -3.29 -47.75 37.14
N SER A 887 -3.49 -47.40 35.85
CA SER A 887 -4.46 -46.38 35.40
C SER A 887 -4.44 -46.16 33.87
N ASP A 888 -4.88 -47.16 33.09
CA ASP A 888 -5.42 -46.90 31.76
C ASP A 888 -6.89 -46.49 31.90
N LYS A 889 -7.15 -45.18 31.79
CA LYS A 889 -8.37 -44.53 31.28
C LYS A 889 -8.32 -43.02 31.55
N ASP A 890 -9.04 -42.29 30.71
CA ASP A 890 -9.35 -40.86 30.79
C ASP A 890 -8.20 -39.89 30.48
N ASN A 891 -8.07 -39.58 29.18
CA ASN A 891 -7.99 -38.20 28.73
C ASN A 891 -8.64 -38.11 27.34
N GLU A 892 -9.86 -37.57 27.31
CA GLU A 892 -10.70 -37.46 26.12
C GLU A 892 -10.19 -36.39 25.15
N ASP A 893 -10.45 -36.57 23.86
CA ASP A 893 -10.25 -35.52 22.85
C ASP A 893 -11.07 -34.28 23.22
N PHE A 894 -10.39 -33.19 23.58
CA PHE A 894 -11.05 -31.92 23.93
C PHE A 894 -11.73 -31.30 22.71
N ASP A 895 -13.07 -31.30 22.70
CA ASP A 895 -13.88 -30.67 21.65
C ASP A 895 -13.80 -29.12 21.70
N ILE A 896 -12.81 -28.58 21.00
CA ILE A 896 -12.63 -27.14 20.77
C ILE A 896 -13.71 -26.52 19.86
N TYR A 897 -14.67 -27.31 19.35
CA TYR A 897 -15.73 -26.86 18.44
C TYR A 897 -17.10 -26.74 19.10
N SER A 898 -17.24 -27.09 20.39
CA SER A 898 -18.49 -26.85 21.10
C SER A 898 -18.91 -25.38 20.97
N SER A 899 -20.22 -25.12 20.87
CA SER A 899 -20.74 -23.75 20.71
C SER A 899 -20.34 -22.81 21.86
N LYS A 900 -19.93 -23.36 23.01
CA LYS A 900 -19.35 -22.62 24.14
C LYS A 900 -17.91 -22.17 23.89
N VAL A 901 -17.11 -22.93 23.15
CA VAL A 901 -15.75 -22.52 22.74
C VAL A 901 -15.80 -21.52 21.58
N VAL A 902 -16.76 -21.67 20.64
CA VAL A 902 -17.01 -20.67 19.59
C VAL A 902 -17.59 -19.36 20.16
N ALA A 903 -18.32 -19.41 21.27
CA ALA A 903 -18.72 -18.24 22.05
C ALA A 903 -17.61 -17.69 22.96
N CYS A 904 -16.50 -18.41 23.16
CA CYS A 904 -15.39 -18.01 24.02
C CYS A 904 -14.45 -17.05 23.27
N ALA A 905 -14.84 -15.78 23.20
CA ALA A 905 -13.94 -14.71 22.77
C ALA A 905 -14.28 -13.36 23.42
N ILE A 906 -13.28 -12.80 24.11
CA ILE A 906 -13.10 -11.38 24.51
C ILE A 906 -13.67 -10.99 25.89
N ASP A 907 -14.93 -11.29 26.25
CA ASP A 907 -15.59 -10.52 27.33
C ASP A 907 -15.63 -11.16 28.75
N ASN A 908 -15.26 -12.43 28.95
CA ASN A 908 -15.23 -13.04 30.30
C ASN A 908 -14.20 -14.19 30.45
N PRO A 909 -12.99 -13.93 30.98
CA PRO A 909 -11.95 -14.97 31.17
C PRO A 909 -12.28 -16.02 32.24
N GLU A 910 -13.12 -15.69 33.23
CA GLU A 910 -13.33 -16.52 34.42
C GLU A 910 -14.38 -17.63 34.22
N SER A 911 -15.11 -17.65 33.09
CA SER A 911 -16.10 -18.68 32.79
C SER A 911 -15.51 -20.01 32.28
N CYS A 912 -14.20 -20.21 32.38
CA CYS A 912 -13.52 -21.39 31.83
C CYS A 912 -12.50 -22.01 32.82
N THR A 913 -12.75 -23.27 33.21
CA THR A 913 -11.84 -24.07 34.04
C THR A 913 -10.48 -24.38 33.39
N MET A 914 -10.32 -24.14 32.08
CA MET A 914 -9.02 -24.21 31.36
C MET A 914 -8.25 -22.87 31.36
N CYS A 915 -8.84 -21.80 31.89
CA CYS A 915 -8.16 -20.49 32.05
C CYS A 915 -7.93 -20.11 33.52
N SER A 916 -8.47 -20.90 34.46
CA SER A 916 -8.33 -20.73 35.91
C SER A 916 -7.40 -21.77 36.56
N GLY A 917 -6.45 -22.31 35.79
CA GLY A 917 -5.48 -23.33 36.21
C GLY A 917 -4.14 -23.14 35.50
#